data_AF-A0A3D4FR29-F1
#
_entry.id   AF-A0A3D4FR29-F1
#
_cell.length_a   1.000
_cell.length_b   1.000
_cell.length_c   1.000
_cell.angle_alpha   90.00
_cell.angle_beta   90.00
_cell.angle_gamma   90.00
#
_symmetry.space_group_name_H-M   'P 1'
#
loop_
_entity.id
_entity.type
_entity.pdbx_description
1 polymer ?
#
loop_
_entity_poly.entity_id
_entity_poly.type
_entity_poly.pdbx_seq_one_letter_code
_entity_poly.pdbx_strand_id
1 'polypeptide(L)'
;DTVAAEVQKRHQLAFPTRGDEDAELDSGGEYQWRRDGEYHLFNPDTVFKLQHATRSGQYEVYREYANLVNEQSRKRATLRGLFKFSANESTVEIDDVESADSILARFSTGAMSYGSISAEAHETLAIAMNRLGGKSNTGEGGEDPARYTPDANGDLRRSAIKQVASGRFGVTSEYLTNADDLQIKMAQGAKPGEGGQLPGFKVYPWIAEVRYSTPGVPLISPPPHHDIYSIEDLAQLIHDLKNANPRARVHVKLVAEVGVGTVAAGVAKAHSDVVLISGHDGGTGASPLTSLKHAGVPWELGLAETQQVLVMNQLRDRIVVQADGQMKTGRDVVIAALLGAEEYGFSTAPLVVSGCIMMRVCHLDTCPVGIATQNPKLRQHFTGQPEFVENYFRFVAEEVRELMANLGFRTMDDMIGRVDRLDTTKAVDHWKAKGLDLSQILHNPDMPDTVGRRATAAQDHGLDKALDNALIARCEPAIEDKTPVSFELPIRNVNRTVGTMLGSEITRRWGRDGLPDGTIDIRFSGTAGQSFGAFLPPGVTLTIEGDANDYFGKGLSGGRLAVFPPRASTFPAEENIIIGNVALYGGTAGEAFVHGIAGERFCVRNSGVHAVVEGVGDHGCEYMTGGRVVILGNTGRNFGAGMSGGIAYVLDREQQFAARCNLGMVELEEMDDEDAAFVHGLVAKHVEYTESQRGRQAIDSWQDFLGNFVKVMPRDYKRVLLAEAQARAESREPGFAELVGAAAD
;
A
#
# COMPACT_ATOMS: atom_id res chain seq x y z
N ASP A 1 -40.74 3.82 -16.97
CA ASP A 1 -41.80 3.88 -15.93
C ASP A 1 -41.28 4.11 -14.52
N THR A 2 -40.46 3.22 -13.94
CA THR A 2 -39.95 3.38 -12.56
C THR A 2 -39.25 4.73 -12.30
N VAL A 3 -38.37 5.16 -13.22
CA VAL A 3 -37.69 6.47 -13.15
C VAL A 3 -38.71 7.61 -13.13
N ALA A 4 -39.72 7.57 -13.99
CA ALA A 4 -40.76 8.60 -14.06
C ALA A 4 -41.57 8.68 -12.76
N ALA A 5 -41.89 7.55 -12.14
CA ALA A 5 -42.61 7.51 -10.87
C ALA A 5 -41.78 8.08 -9.69
N GLU A 6 -40.47 7.85 -9.65
CA GLU A 6 -39.59 8.47 -8.64
C GLU A 6 -39.45 9.98 -8.84
N VAL A 7 -39.31 10.43 -10.08
CA VAL A 7 -39.31 11.87 -10.42
C VAL A 7 -40.62 12.52 -10.03
N GLN A 8 -41.76 11.88 -10.31
CA GLN A 8 -43.09 12.40 -9.96
C GLN A 8 -43.28 12.53 -8.44
N LYS A 9 -42.81 11.59 -7.64
CA LYS A 9 -42.87 11.68 -6.17
C LYS A 9 -42.10 12.89 -5.64
N ARG A 10 -40.87 13.09 -6.11
CA ARG A 10 -40.05 14.26 -5.73
C ARG A 10 -40.72 15.57 -6.18
N HIS A 11 -41.30 15.57 -7.38
CA HIS A 11 -42.04 16.72 -7.88
C HIS A 11 -43.29 17.04 -7.01
N GLN A 12 -44.06 16.04 -6.60
CA GLN A 12 -45.23 16.23 -5.72
C GLN A 12 -44.86 16.75 -4.34
N LEU A 13 -43.69 16.37 -3.81
CA LEU A 13 -43.12 16.92 -2.58
C LEU A 13 -42.79 18.41 -2.72
N ALA A 14 -42.19 18.81 -3.86
CA ALA A 14 -41.83 20.20 -4.14
C ALA A 14 -43.03 21.08 -4.56
N PHE A 15 -44.10 20.48 -5.07
CA PHE A 15 -45.30 21.17 -5.58
C PHE A 15 -46.58 20.53 -5.01
N PRO A 16 -46.86 20.65 -3.70
CA PRO A 16 -48.01 20.02 -3.06
C PRO A 16 -49.34 20.64 -3.52
N THR A 17 -50.39 19.83 -3.66
CA THR A 17 -51.69 20.29 -4.20
C THR A 17 -52.54 21.08 -3.18
N ARG A 18 -52.28 20.91 -1.87
CA ARG A 18 -52.88 21.66 -0.74
C ARG A 18 -51.95 21.58 0.49
N GLY A 19 -51.62 22.72 1.10
CA GLY A 19 -50.81 22.80 2.34
C GLY A 19 -49.62 23.75 2.21
N ASP A 20 -49.02 24.13 3.35
CA ASP A 20 -47.82 24.97 3.42
C ASP A 20 -46.67 24.32 2.63
N GLU A 21 -45.99 25.14 1.84
CA GLU A 21 -44.70 24.78 1.25
C GLU A 21 -43.71 24.64 2.41
N ASP A 22 -43.21 23.43 2.65
CA ASP A 22 -42.04 23.26 3.52
C ASP A 22 -40.88 24.02 2.86
N ALA A 23 -40.52 25.18 3.41
CA ALA A 23 -39.53 26.08 2.83
C ALA A 23 -38.08 25.54 2.96
N GLU A 24 -37.90 24.46 3.72
CA GLU A 24 -36.61 23.86 4.00
C GLU A 24 -36.40 22.56 3.21
N LEU A 25 -35.19 22.36 2.72
CA LEU A 25 -34.79 21.09 2.09
C LEU A 25 -34.67 19.99 3.15
N ASP A 26 -34.86 18.73 2.73
CA ASP A 26 -34.58 17.59 3.59
C ASP A 26 -33.14 17.64 4.10
N SER A 27 -33.01 17.43 5.40
CA SER A 27 -31.74 17.36 6.14
C SER A 27 -30.81 16.26 5.61
N GLY A 28 -31.37 15.28 4.88
CA GLY A 28 -30.68 14.22 4.20
C GLY A 28 -30.12 13.16 5.16
N GLY A 29 -29.13 12.41 4.68
CA GLY A 29 -28.47 11.37 5.49
C GLY A 29 -27.50 10.50 4.70
N GLU A 30 -27.19 10.87 3.46
CA GLU A 30 -26.41 10.02 2.57
C GLU A 30 -24.95 9.88 3.03
N TYR A 31 -24.32 10.98 3.44
CA TYR A 31 -22.89 11.01 3.79
C TYR A 31 -22.63 10.68 5.27
N GLN A 32 -23.57 11.05 6.14
CA GLN A 32 -23.50 10.81 7.57
C GLN A 32 -24.88 10.38 8.06
N TRP A 33 -24.90 9.41 8.97
CA TRP A 33 -26.14 8.93 9.55
C TRP A 33 -26.87 10.08 10.26
N ARG A 34 -28.17 10.16 10.00
CA ARG A 34 -29.12 11.01 10.72
C ARG A 34 -30.31 10.14 11.14
N ARG A 35 -30.99 10.53 12.23
CA ARG A 35 -32.13 9.77 12.77
C ARG A 35 -33.23 9.58 11.73
N ASP A 36 -33.54 10.64 11.00
CA ASP A 36 -34.62 10.69 10.01
C ASP A 36 -34.09 10.62 8.55
N GLY A 37 -32.82 10.24 8.37
CA GLY A 37 -32.16 10.20 7.07
C GLY A 37 -32.05 8.79 6.46
N GLU A 38 -31.18 8.66 5.46
CA GLU A 38 -30.89 7.39 4.80
C GLU A 38 -30.39 6.31 5.77
N TYR A 39 -30.65 5.05 5.43
CA TYR A 39 -30.22 3.92 6.26
C TYR A 39 -28.73 3.65 6.14
N HIS A 40 -28.05 3.48 7.29
CA HIS A 40 -26.64 3.06 7.35
C HIS A 40 -26.51 1.71 8.06
N LEU A 41 -25.65 0.85 7.51
CA LEU A 41 -25.28 -0.45 8.09
C LEU A 41 -24.74 -0.30 9.51
N PHE A 42 -23.90 0.72 9.71
CA PHE A 42 -23.51 1.18 11.03
C PHE A 42 -24.35 2.40 11.43
N ASN A 43 -25.17 2.20 12.43
CA ASN A 43 -26.03 3.16 13.11
C ASN A 43 -25.85 2.99 14.64
N PRO A 44 -26.40 3.89 15.47
CA PRO A 44 -26.20 3.83 16.91
C PRO A 44 -26.52 2.46 17.55
N ASP A 45 -27.59 1.79 17.12
CA ASP A 45 -28.00 0.49 17.68
C ASP A 45 -26.98 -0.60 17.36
N THR A 46 -26.58 -0.71 16.09
CA THR A 46 -25.59 -1.71 15.65
C THR A 46 -24.21 -1.47 16.27
N VAL A 47 -23.79 -0.20 16.41
CA VAL A 47 -22.52 0.17 17.05
C VAL A 47 -22.55 -0.21 18.52
N PHE A 48 -23.61 0.16 19.24
CA PHE A 48 -23.76 -0.15 20.66
C PHE A 48 -23.76 -1.67 20.92
N LYS A 49 -24.58 -2.44 20.19
CA LYS A 49 -24.65 -3.90 20.39
C LYS A 49 -23.33 -4.59 20.11
N LEU A 50 -22.65 -4.22 19.03
CA LEU A 50 -21.35 -4.81 18.69
C LEU A 50 -20.30 -4.52 19.78
N GLN A 51 -20.19 -3.26 20.23
CA GLN A 51 -19.28 -2.90 21.32
C GLN A 51 -19.65 -3.59 22.64
N HIS A 52 -20.94 -3.71 22.95
CA HIS A 52 -21.39 -4.36 24.17
C HIS A 52 -21.08 -5.86 24.15
N ALA A 53 -21.38 -6.56 23.05
CA ALA A 53 -21.13 -7.99 22.89
C ALA A 53 -19.65 -8.33 23.09
N THR A 54 -18.76 -7.58 22.45
CA THR A 54 -17.33 -7.88 22.45
C THR A 54 -16.63 -7.48 23.74
N ARG A 55 -17.05 -6.40 24.40
CA ARG A 55 -16.55 -6.02 25.72
C ARG A 55 -17.00 -6.96 26.83
N SER A 56 -18.23 -7.46 26.73
CA SER A 56 -18.81 -8.36 27.74
C SER A 56 -18.56 -9.85 27.47
N GLY A 57 -18.03 -10.20 26.30
CA GLY A 57 -17.82 -11.60 25.90
C GLY A 57 -19.13 -12.35 25.63
N GLN A 58 -20.24 -11.67 25.32
CA GLN A 58 -21.56 -12.28 25.17
C GLN A 58 -21.93 -12.53 23.71
N TYR A 59 -21.86 -13.80 23.30
CA TYR A 59 -22.20 -14.23 21.94
C TYR A 59 -23.69 -14.00 21.59
N GLU A 60 -24.61 -14.13 22.53
CA GLU A 60 -26.04 -13.87 22.27
C GLU A 60 -26.31 -12.41 21.89
N VAL A 61 -25.62 -11.46 22.53
CA VAL A 61 -25.68 -10.03 22.14
C VAL A 61 -25.09 -9.82 20.74
N TYR A 62 -24.04 -10.57 20.39
CA TYR A 62 -23.51 -10.57 19.03
C TYR A 62 -24.53 -11.08 18.02
N ARG A 63 -25.27 -12.16 18.33
CA ARG A 63 -26.35 -12.65 17.46
C ARG A 63 -27.44 -11.61 17.25
N GLU A 64 -27.80 -10.84 18.27
CA GLU A 64 -28.71 -9.71 18.10
C GLU A 64 -28.13 -8.64 17.16
N TYR A 65 -26.85 -8.30 17.29
CA TYR A 65 -26.14 -7.41 16.36
C TYR A 65 -26.16 -7.97 14.93
N ALA A 66 -25.77 -9.24 14.76
CA ALA A 66 -25.71 -9.92 13.48
C ALA A 66 -27.09 -9.96 12.82
N ASN A 67 -28.16 -10.19 13.58
CA ASN A 67 -29.53 -10.10 13.08
C ASN A 67 -29.90 -8.68 12.61
N LEU A 68 -29.55 -7.63 13.36
CA LEU A 68 -29.79 -6.24 12.91
C LEU A 68 -29.04 -5.90 11.61
N VAL A 69 -27.86 -6.51 11.39
CA VAL A 69 -27.08 -6.37 10.17
C VAL A 69 -27.62 -7.27 9.05
N ASN A 70 -28.04 -8.49 9.34
CA ASN A 70 -28.42 -9.49 8.33
C ASN A 70 -29.88 -9.33 7.86
N GLU A 71 -30.79 -8.81 8.69
CA GLU A 71 -32.21 -8.56 8.34
C GLU A 71 -32.41 -7.38 7.37
N GLN A 72 -31.32 -6.84 6.82
CA GLN A 72 -31.31 -5.76 5.84
C GLN A 72 -31.91 -6.12 4.48
N SER A 73 -32.19 -7.40 4.21
CA SER A 73 -33.00 -7.83 3.07
C SER A 73 -34.34 -7.06 2.99
N ARG A 74 -34.86 -6.56 4.12
CA ARG A 74 -36.06 -5.69 4.18
C ARG A 74 -35.80 -4.21 3.90
N LYS A 75 -34.57 -3.71 4.13
CA LYS A 75 -34.17 -2.29 3.98
C LYS A 75 -33.28 -1.99 2.76
N ARG A 76 -32.77 -3.02 2.05
CA ARG A 76 -32.06 -2.98 0.75
C ARG A 76 -30.78 -2.13 0.72
N ALA A 77 -29.84 -2.47 1.58
CA ALA A 77 -28.56 -1.77 1.67
C ALA A 77 -27.43 -2.39 0.82
N THR A 78 -27.49 -3.69 0.48
CA THR A 78 -26.41 -4.42 -0.21
C THR A 78 -26.96 -5.52 -1.13
N LEU A 79 -26.16 -5.99 -2.10
CA LEU A 79 -26.54 -7.11 -2.98
C LEU A 79 -26.62 -8.43 -2.21
N ARG A 80 -25.65 -8.72 -1.33
CA ARG A 80 -25.68 -9.93 -0.48
C ARG A 80 -26.90 -10.03 0.44
N GLY A 81 -27.51 -8.90 0.79
CA GLY A 81 -28.80 -8.88 1.50
C GLY A 81 -29.95 -9.49 0.69
N LEU A 82 -29.82 -9.63 -0.63
CA LEU A 82 -30.80 -10.26 -1.52
C LEU A 82 -30.61 -11.77 -1.64
N PHE A 83 -29.46 -12.30 -1.22
CA PHE A 83 -29.17 -13.73 -1.29
C PHE A 83 -29.80 -14.48 -0.11
N LYS A 84 -30.32 -15.67 -0.38
CA LYS A 84 -30.72 -16.64 0.62
C LYS A 84 -29.85 -17.88 0.50
N PHE A 85 -29.72 -18.59 1.61
CA PHE A 85 -29.12 -19.91 1.59
C PHE A 85 -30.16 -20.93 1.14
N SER A 86 -29.82 -21.72 0.13
CA SER A 86 -30.64 -22.82 -0.35
C SER A 86 -30.77 -23.85 0.76
N ALA A 87 -31.98 -24.36 1.02
CA ALA A 87 -32.18 -25.41 2.01
C ALA A 87 -31.40 -26.67 1.61
N ASN A 88 -30.65 -27.26 2.54
CA ASN A 88 -30.03 -28.57 2.36
C ASN A 88 -30.82 -29.60 3.17
N GLU A 89 -31.10 -30.77 2.59
CA GLU A 89 -31.77 -31.87 3.27
C GLU A 89 -30.83 -32.61 4.24
N SER A 90 -29.52 -32.35 4.18
CA SER A 90 -28.49 -32.99 5.00
C SER A 90 -27.64 -31.94 5.73
N THR A 91 -28.09 -31.55 6.93
CA THR A 91 -27.27 -30.76 7.88
C THR A 91 -26.18 -31.64 8.48
N VAL A 92 -25.12 -31.02 8.99
CA VAL A 92 -24.09 -31.70 9.80
C VAL A 92 -24.12 -31.17 11.24
N GLU A 93 -23.69 -31.99 12.19
CA GLU A 93 -23.57 -31.55 13.58
C GLU A 93 -22.47 -30.49 13.70
N ILE A 94 -22.62 -29.55 14.63
CA ILE A 94 -21.64 -28.46 14.78
C ILE A 94 -20.25 -28.97 15.18
N ASP A 95 -20.20 -30.06 15.95
CA ASP A 95 -18.94 -30.70 16.39
C ASP A 95 -18.18 -31.38 15.24
N ASP A 96 -18.88 -31.64 14.13
CA ASP A 96 -18.33 -32.22 12.91
C ASP A 96 -17.75 -31.15 11.94
N VAL A 97 -18.00 -29.86 12.22
CA VAL A 97 -17.44 -28.72 11.50
C VAL A 97 -16.06 -28.38 12.05
N GLU A 98 -15.15 -27.98 11.17
CA GLU A 98 -13.81 -27.53 11.56
C GLU A 98 -13.83 -26.47 12.68
N SER A 99 -12.73 -26.39 13.42
CA SER A 99 -12.66 -25.52 14.60
C SER A 99 -12.71 -24.04 14.24
N ALA A 100 -13.18 -23.22 15.18
CA ALA A 100 -13.17 -21.77 15.03
C ALA A 100 -11.75 -21.25 14.77
N ASP A 101 -10.73 -21.79 15.45
CA ASP A 101 -9.33 -21.40 15.27
C ASP A 101 -8.82 -21.66 13.84
N SER A 102 -9.27 -22.73 13.18
CA SER A 102 -8.94 -23.00 11.76
C SER A 102 -9.56 -21.95 10.82
N ILE A 103 -10.80 -21.52 11.11
CA ILE A 103 -11.49 -20.47 10.36
C ILE A 103 -10.83 -19.10 10.60
N LEU A 104 -10.41 -18.81 11.83
CA LEU A 104 -9.75 -17.54 12.21
C LEU A 104 -8.47 -17.27 11.42
N ALA A 105 -7.73 -18.31 11.03
CA ALA A 105 -6.53 -18.17 10.20
C ALA A 105 -6.82 -17.56 8.81
N ARG A 106 -8.07 -17.61 8.36
CA ARG A 106 -8.53 -17.01 7.09
C ARG A 106 -8.94 -15.54 7.26
N PHE A 107 -8.97 -15.03 8.49
CA PHE A 107 -9.39 -13.66 8.78
C PHE A 107 -8.20 -12.73 8.85
N SER A 108 -8.42 -11.53 8.29
CA SER A 108 -7.46 -10.45 8.39
C SER A 108 -8.13 -9.13 8.76
N THR A 109 -7.43 -8.30 9.52
CA THR A 109 -7.82 -6.89 9.60
C THR A 109 -7.33 -6.17 8.36
N GLY A 110 -8.19 -5.39 7.71
CA GLY A 110 -7.84 -4.70 6.47
C GLY A 110 -6.77 -3.62 6.65
N ALA A 111 -6.19 -3.23 5.53
CA ALA A 111 -5.07 -2.29 5.45
C ALA A 111 -5.46 -0.87 5.91
N MET A 112 -5.02 -0.45 7.10
CA MET A 112 -5.34 0.86 7.69
C MET A 112 -4.05 1.51 8.18
N SER A 113 -3.62 2.59 7.55
CA SER A 113 -2.27 3.13 7.76
C SER A 113 -2.06 3.71 9.17
N TYR A 114 -0.90 3.44 9.73
CA TYR A 114 -0.35 4.26 10.81
C TYR A 114 -0.22 5.71 10.33
N GLY A 115 -0.83 6.64 11.07
CA GLY A 115 -1.08 8.01 10.65
C GLY A 115 -2.56 8.28 10.39
N SER A 116 -3.24 7.40 9.62
CA SER A 116 -4.70 7.45 9.52
C SER A 116 -5.34 7.07 10.86
N ILE A 117 -4.89 5.95 11.43
CA ILE A 117 -5.21 5.52 12.79
C ILE A 117 -4.02 5.69 13.73
N SER A 118 -4.31 5.79 15.02
CA SER A 118 -3.35 5.92 16.11
C SER A 118 -2.51 4.66 16.27
N ALA A 119 -1.35 4.78 16.93
CA ALA A 119 -0.50 3.63 17.25
C ALA A 119 -1.27 2.62 18.10
N GLU A 120 -2.03 3.10 19.08
CA GLU A 120 -2.81 2.29 20.01
C GLU A 120 -3.82 1.42 19.27
N ALA A 121 -4.59 2.00 18.34
CA ALA A 121 -5.54 1.25 17.53
C ALA A 121 -4.83 0.25 16.61
N HIS A 122 -3.73 0.67 15.96
CA HIS A 122 -3.01 -0.16 15.00
C HIS A 122 -2.33 -1.37 15.67
N GLU A 123 -1.69 -1.17 16.80
CA GLU A 123 -1.00 -2.20 17.57
C GLU A 123 -1.99 -3.15 18.24
N THR A 124 -3.11 -2.64 18.76
CA THR A 124 -4.20 -3.47 19.32
C THR A 124 -4.69 -4.51 18.31
N LEU A 125 -4.90 -4.09 17.06
CA LEU A 125 -5.31 -5.00 15.99
C LEU A 125 -4.23 -6.04 15.69
N ALA A 126 -2.95 -5.63 15.64
CA ALA A 126 -1.86 -6.57 15.38
C ALA A 126 -1.71 -7.62 16.48
N ILE A 127 -1.75 -7.21 17.76
CA ILE A 127 -1.68 -8.12 18.90
C ILE A 127 -2.83 -9.13 18.83
N ALA A 128 -4.07 -8.65 18.67
CA ALA A 128 -5.24 -9.51 18.61
C ALA A 128 -5.14 -10.55 17.49
N MET A 129 -4.79 -10.13 16.27
CA MET A 129 -4.69 -11.05 15.14
C MET A 129 -3.56 -12.05 15.29
N ASN A 130 -2.41 -11.63 15.83
CA ASN A 130 -1.28 -12.52 16.07
C ASN A 130 -1.61 -13.58 17.13
N ARG A 131 -2.34 -13.22 18.19
CA ARG A 131 -2.83 -14.19 19.20
C ARG A 131 -3.82 -15.19 18.62
N LEU A 132 -4.64 -14.78 17.65
CA LEU A 132 -5.64 -15.62 16.99
C LEU A 132 -5.07 -16.50 15.87
N GLY A 133 -3.82 -16.29 15.45
CA GLY A 133 -3.27 -16.92 14.25
C GLY A 133 -3.87 -16.40 12.93
N GLY A 134 -4.62 -15.30 12.98
CA GLY A 134 -5.04 -14.54 11.79
C GLY A 134 -3.99 -13.49 11.43
N LYS A 135 -4.38 -12.49 10.62
CA LYS A 135 -3.41 -11.51 10.08
C LYS A 135 -3.85 -10.07 10.28
N SER A 136 -2.92 -9.18 10.60
CA SER A 136 -3.15 -7.73 10.50
C SER A 136 -2.33 -7.12 9.36
N ASN A 137 -2.70 -5.92 8.93
CA ASN A 137 -2.12 -5.26 7.77
C ASN A 137 -1.71 -3.82 8.09
N THR A 138 -0.49 -3.43 7.73
CA THR A 138 0.07 -2.10 8.03
C THR A 138 -0.64 -0.94 7.36
N GLY A 139 -1.36 -1.18 6.27
CA GLY A 139 -1.68 -0.12 5.32
C GLY A 139 -0.44 0.57 4.74
N GLU A 140 -0.66 1.66 4.05
CA GLU A 140 0.33 2.43 3.28
C GLU A 140 1.25 3.32 4.13
N GLY A 141 1.29 3.13 5.45
CA GLY A 141 1.90 4.08 6.39
C GLY A 141 3.32 3.74 6.86
N GLY A 142 3.88 2.61 6.42
CA GLY A 142 5.04 2.00 7.06
C GLY A 142 4.70 1.32 8.39
N GLU A 143 5.70 0.75 9.06
CA GLU A 143 5.59 0.17 10.40
C GLU A 143 6.88 0.45 11.17
N ASP A 144 6.74 0.82 12.44
CA ASP A 144 7.87 1.08 13.33
C ASP A 144 8.66 -0.24 13.57
N PRO A 145 9.97 -0.28 13.31
CA PRO A 145 10.81 -1.45 13.54
C PRO A 145 10.79 -1.98 14.98
N ALA A 146 10.50 -1.14 15.97
CA ALA A 146 10.36 -1.58 17.37
C ALA A 146 9.26 -2.64 17.56
N ARG A 147 8.33 -2.77 16.60
CA ARG A 147 7.22 -3.74 16.64
C ARG A 147 7.62 -5.14 16.15
N TYR A 148 8.79 -5.32 15.58
CA TYR A 148 9.21 -6.59 14.97
C TYR A 148 9.63 -7.64 16.00
N THR A 149 9.95 -7.22 17.22
CA THR A 149 10.27 -8.12 18.32
C THR A 149 9.07 -8.26 19.26
N PRO A 150 8.85 -9.44 19.88
CA PRO A 150 7.84 -9.59 20.91
C PRO A 150 8.11 -8.71 22.14
N ASP A 151 7.04 -8.22 22.75
CA ASP A 151 7.04 -7.52 24.03
C ASP A 151 7.41 -8.48 25.17
N ALA A 152 7.73 -7.94 26.34
CA ALA A 152 8.08 -8.72 27.54
C ALA A 152 6.96 -9.68 28.01
N ASN A 153 5.70 -9.40 27.66
CA ASN A 153 4.55 -10.26 27.97
C ASN A 153 4.28 -11.34 26.91
N GLY A 154 5.08 -11.39 25.83
CA GLY A 154 4.92 -12.32 24.71
C GLY A 154 4.05 -11.81 23.56
N ASP A 155 3.42 -10.64 23.70
CA ASP A 155 2.65 -10.06 22.59
C ASP A 155 3.55 -9.60 21.46
N LEU A 156 3.09 -9.81 20.22
CA LEU A 156 3.79 -9.33 19.04
C LEU A 156 2.96 -8.23 18.37
N ARG A 157 3.55 -7.05 18.20
CA ARG A 157 2.90 -5.89 17.56
C ARG A 157 3.14 -5.82 16.06
N ARG A 158 3.99 -6.67 15.49
CA ARG A 158 4.29 -6.77 14.06
C ARG A 158 3.02 -7.12 13.28
N SER A 159 2.74 -6.38 12.21
CA SER A 159 1.68 -6.80 11.28
C SER A 159 2.17 -7.88 10.33
N ALA A 160 1.42 -8.97 10.21
CA ALA A 160 1.77 -10.08 9.31
C ALA A 160 1.79 -9.65 7.83
N ILE A 161 0.86 -8.77 7.42
CA ILE A 161 0.76 -8.25 6.07
C ILE A 161 1.39 -6.84 6.01
N LYS A 162 2.32 -6.66 5.09
CA LYS A 162 3.05 -5.41 4.84
C LYS A 162 2.63 -4.86 3.47
N GLN A 163 2.04 -3.68 3.42
CA GLN A 163 1.53 -3.10 2.18
C GLN A 163 2.59 -2.27 1.44
N VAL A 164 2.73 -2.53 0.14
CA VAL A 164 3.53 -1.75 -0.82
C VAL A 164 2.57 -0.96 -1.70
N ALA A 165 2.47 0.34 -1.46
CA ALA A 165 1.59 1.28 -2.19
C ALA A 165 2.41 2.32 -2.97
N SER A 166 1.76 3.10 -3.84
CA SER A 166 2.40 4.08 -4.74
C SER A 166 3.29 5.12 -4.05
N GLY A 167 3.03 5.48 -2.79
CA GLY A 167 3.88 6.40 -2.03
C GLY A 167 5.20 5.79 -1.54
N ARG A 168 5.32 4.45 -1.51
CA ARG A 168 6.46 3.69 -0.91
C ARG A 168 6.86 4.15 0.50
N PHE A 169 5.91 4.72 1.25
CA PHE A 169 6.18 5.18 2.61
C PHE A 169 6.57 4.02 3.51
N GLY A 170 7.74 4.14 4.15
CA GLY A 170 8.27 3.13 5.07
C GLY A 170 8.64 1.79 4.42
N VAL A 171 8.68 1.71 3.09
CA VAL A 171 9.04 0.47 2.37
C VAL A 171 10.56 0.37 2.29
N THR A 172 11.16 -0.30 3.26
CA THR A 172 12.60 -0.60 3.34
C THR A 172 12.88 -2.09 3.21
N SER A 173 14.15 -2.47 3.02
CA SER A 173 14.59 -3.88 3.11
C SER A 173 14.09 -4.56 4.40
N GLU A 174 14.21 -3.88 5.54
CA GLU A 174 13.82 -4.44 6.86
C GLU A 174 12.31 -4.60 6.98
N TYR A 175 11.55 -3.62 6.49
CA TYR A 175 10.09 -3.67 6.44
C TYR A 175 9.60 -4.87 5.61
N LEU A 176 10.20 -5.09 4.43
CA LEU A 176 9.84 -6.18 3.52
C LEU A 176 10.23 -7.55 4.09
N THR A 177 11.36 -7.64 4.79
CA THR A 177 11.85 -8.88 5.40
C THR A 177 11.02 -9.30 6.62
N ASN A 178 10.36 -8.36 7.29
CA ASN A 178 9.48 -8.58 8.44
C ASN A 178 7.99 -8.75 8.04
N ALA A 179 7.75 -9.43 6.93
CA ALA A 179 6.42 -9.75 6.38
C ALA A 179 6.21 -11.26 6.27
N ASP A 180 4.99 -11.71 6.54
CA ASP A 180 4.51 -13.03 6.10
C ASP A 180 3.83 -12.91 4.72
N ASP A 181 3.14 -11.79 4.49
CA ASP A 181 2.50 -11.44 3.22
C ASP A 181 2.89 -9.99 2.80
N LEU A 182 3.24 -9.79 1.54
CA LEU A 182 3.52 -8.49 0.93
C LEU A 182 2.38 -8.09 0.00
N GLN A 183 1.68 -7.00 0.30
CA GLN A 183 0.49 -6.58 -0.46
C GLN A 183 0.75 -5.38 -1.36
N ILE A 184 0.77 -5.61 -2.68
CA ILE A 184 0.74 -4.56 -3.69
C ILE A 184 -0.66 -3.94 -3.69
N LYS A 185 -0.76 -2.65 -3.34
CA LYS A 185 -2.02 -1.91 -3.30
C LYS A 185 -2.25 -1.17 -4.63
N MET A 186 -2.88 -1.83 -5.59
CA MET A 186 -3.29 -1.15 -6.83
C MET A 186 -4.35 -0.09 -6.55
N ALA A 187 -5.34 -0.42 -5.72
CA ALA A 187 -6.46 0.46 -5.43
C ALA A 187 -7.12 0.14 -4.09
N GLN A 188 -8.08 0.99 -3.68
CA GLN A 188 -8.98 0.73 -2.55
C GLN A 188 -10.41 1.17 -2.88
N GLY A 189 -11.40 0.47 -2.34
CA GLY A 189 -12.80 0.67 -2.71
C GLY A 189 -13.32 2.11 -2.55
N ALA A 190 -12.87 2.81 -1.52
CA ALA A 190 -13.30 4.19 -1.24
C ALA A 190 -12.82 5.24 -2.27
N LYS A 191 -11.74 4.94 -3.00
CA LYS A 191 -11.13 5.85 -3.99
C LYS A 191 -10.25 5.07 -4.99
N PRO A 192 -10.87 4.31 -5.91
CA PRO A 192 -10.15 3.35 -6.75
C PRO A 192 -9.15 3.99 -7.72
N GLY A 193 -9.49 5.16 -8.28
CA GLY A 193 -8.66 5.88 -9.24
C GLY A 193 -7.64 6.86 -8.64
N GLU A 194 -7.37 6.78 -7.33
CA GLU A 194 -6.57 7.78 -6.61
C GLU A 194 -5.58 7.15 -5.61
N GLY A 195 -4.60 7.96 -5.19
CA GLY A 195 -3.63 7.59 -4.18
C GLY A 195 -4.10 7.77 -2.72
N GLY A 196 -3.26 7.27 -1.81
CA GLY A 196 -3.33 7.55 -0.38
C GLY A 196 -3.32 9.03 -0.05
N GLN A 197 -4.00 9.43 1.03
CA GLN A 197 -4.05 10.82 1.48
C GLN A 197 -3.91 10.87 3.00
N LEU A 198 -2.92 11.63 3.48
CA LEU A 198 -2.76 11.97 4.89
C LEU A 198 -2.58 13.49 5.03
N PRO A 199 -3.51 14.19 5.69
CA PRO A 199 -3.39 15.63 5.93
C PRO A 199 -2.12 15.96 6.74
N GLY A 200 -1.47 17.09 6.43
CA GLY A 200 -0.20 17.48 7.05
C GLY A 200 -0.27 17.62 8.57
N PHE A 201 -1.40 18.09 9.11
CA PHE A 201 -1.64 18.15 10.55
C PHE A 201 -1.84 16.78 11.24
N LYS A 202 -1.79 15.67 10.50
CA LYS A 202 -1.67 14.31 11.04
C LYS A 202 -0.25 13.74 10.87
N VAL A 203 0.65 14.45 10.21
CA VAL A 203 2.04 14.04 9.97
C VAL A 203 2.91 14.57 11.12
N TYR A 204 2.66 14.03 12.32
CA TYR A 204 3.48 14.31 13.51
C TYR A 204 4.90 13.73 13.33
N PRO A 205 5.89 14.17 14.14
CA PRO A 205 7.27 13.70 14.00
C PRO A 205 7.44 12.18 13.91
N TRP A 206 6.75 11.41 14.77
CA TRP A 206 6.78 9.95 14.73
C TRP A 206 6.13 9.34 13.48
N ILE A 207 5.15 10.01 12.86
CA ILE A 207 4.58 9.58 11.57
C ILE A 207 5.56 9.89 10.44
N ALA A 208 6.17 11.07 10.48
CA ALA A 208 7.13 11.50 9.48
C ALA A 208 8.36 10.58 9.45
N GLU A 209 8.83 10.17 10.62
CA GLU A 209 9.94 9.23 10.80
C GLU A 209 9.68 7.88 10.12
N VAL A 210 8.55 7.22 10.45
CA VAL A 210 8.21 5.91 9.87
C VAL A 210 8.02 5.99 8.34
N ARG A 211 7.63 7.16 7.83
CA ARG A 211 7.38 7.39 6.40
C ARG A 211 8.57 7.93 5.62
N TYR A 212 9.68 8.27 6.28
CA TYR A 212 10.81 8.99 5.68
C TYR A 212 10.34 10.28 4.98
N SER A 213 9.52 11.06 5.68
CA SER A 213 8.95 12.32 5.21
C SER A 213 9.20 13.46 6.19
N THR A 214 8.72 14.64 5.84
CA THR A 214 8.85 15.85 6.66
C THR A 214 7.64 16.03 7.59
N PRO A 215 7.83 16.34 8.88
CA PRO A 215 6.74 16.68 9.79
C PRO A 215 5.87 17.83 9.29
N GLY A 216 4.56 17.72 9.47
CA GLY A 216 3.59 18.76 9.12
C GLY A 216 3.25 18.91 7.63
N VAL A 217 3.97 18.20 6.75
CA VAL A 217 3.77 18.26 5.29
C VAL A 217 2.71 17.25 4.84
N PRO A 218 1.70 17.64 4.05
CA PRO A 218 0.67 16.71 3.58
C PRO A 218 1.25 15.64 2.67
N LEU A 219 0.80 14.40 2.84
CA LEU A 219 1.24 13.26 2.04
C LEU A 219 0.11 12.80 1.12
N ILE A 220 0.21 13.22 -0.15
CA ILE A 220 -0.66 12.76 -1.23
C ILE A 220 0.16 11.80 -2.07
N SER A 221 -0.23 10.53 -2.10
CA SER A 221 0.47 9.54 -2.91
C SER A 221 0.11 9.73 -4.38
N PRO A 222 1.03 9.42 -5.31
CA PRO A 222 0.68 9.33 -6.73
C PRO A 222 -0.49 8.35 -6.93
N PRO A 223 -1.43 8.60 -7.85
CA PRO A 223 -2.46 7.61 -8.17
C PRO A 223 -1.88 6.28 -8.67
N PRO A 224 -0.93 6.25 -9.65
CA PRO A 224 -0.33 4.99 -10.09
C PRO A 224 0.86 4.60 -9.23
N HIS A 225 1.17 3.31 -9.22
CA HIS A 225 2.52 2.84 -8.96
C HIS A 225 3.38 3.22 -10.16
N HIS A 226 4.46 3.99 -9.96
CA HIS A 226 5.31 4.41 -11.08
C HIS A 226 6.12 3.26 -11.69
N ASP A 227 6.18 2.11 -11.01
CA ASP A 227 6.77 0.85 -11.48
C ASP A 227 5.71 -0.17 -11.91
N ILE A 228 4.47 0.27 -12.19
CA ILE A 228 3.41 -0.57 -12.75
C ILE A 228 2.61 0.23 -13.78
N TYR A 229 3.02 0.16 -15.05
CA TYR A 229 2.27 0.74 -16.17
C TYR A 229 1.62 -0.31 -17.07
N SER A 230 1.89 -1.58 -16.80
CA SER A 230 1.42 -2.73 -17.55
C SER A 230 1.34 -3.97 -16.66
N ILE A 231 0.85 -5.09 -17.20
CA ILE A 231 0.78 -6.35 -16.45
C ILE A 231 2.17 -6.98 -16.27
N GLU A 232 3.07 -6.78 -17.22
CA GLU A 232 4.46 -7.20 -17.16
C GLU A 232 5.24 -6.42 -16.09
N ASP A 233 4.93 -5.14 -15.88
CA ASP A 233 5.51 -4.36 -14.78
C ASP A 233 4.98 -4.84 -13.41
N LEU A 234 3.69 -5.21 -13.33
CA LEU A 234 3.16 -5.85 -12.12
C LEU A 234 3.89 -7.18 -11.85
N ALA A 235 4.12 -7.99 -12.88
CA ALA A 235 4.88 -9.22 -12.76
C ALA A 235 6.32 -8.95 -12.31
N GLN A 236 6.94 -7.85 -12.78
CA GLN A 236 8.25 -7.42 -12.32
C GLN A 236 8.24 -7.00 -10.85
N LEU A 237 7.24 -6.25 -10.37
CA LEU A 237 7.14 -5.91 -8.94
C LEU A 237 6.87 -7.15 -8.08
N ILE A 238 6.04 -8.09 -8.52
CA ILE A 238 5.84 -9.37 -7.82
C ILE A 238 7.18 -10.11 -7.71
N HIS A 239 7.95 -10.18 -8.80
CA HIS A 239 9.29 -10.75 -8.80
C HIS A 239 10.21 -10.01 -7.82
N ASP A 240 10.22 -8.68 -7.83
CA ASP A 240 11.05 -7.87 -6.93
C ASP A 240 10.74 -8.13 -5.45
N LEU A 241 9.46 -8.14 -5.08
CA LEU A 241 9.01 -8.39 -3.71
C LEU A 241 9.33 -9.82 -3.26
N LYS A 242 9.22 -10.78 -4.18
CA LYS A 242 9.57 -12.17 -3.89
C LYS A 242 11.08 -12.37 -3.73
N ASN A 243 11.91 -11.62 -4.45
CA ASN A 243 13.36 -11.59 -4.22
C ASN A 243 13.71 -10.85 -2.91
N ALA A 244 12.97 -9.79 -2.56
CA ALA A 244 13.18 -9.03 -1.32
C ALA A 244 12.76 -9.81 -0.06
N ASN A 245 11.82 -10.74 -0.18
CA ASN A 245 11.50 -11.70 0.87
C ASN A 245 11.01 -13.03 0.25
N PRO A 246 11.92 -14.00 0.01
CA PRO A 246 11.58 -15.30 -0.57
C PRO A 246 10.51 -16.08 0.20
N ARG A 247 10.37 -15.79 1.50
CA ARG A 247 9.45 -16.50 2.41
C ARG A 247 8.04 -15.92 2.41
N ALA A 248 7.84 -14.69 1.96
CA ALA A 248 6.53 -14.04 1.99
C ALA A 248 5.66 -14.44 0.77
N ARG A 249 4.35 -14.46 0.95
CA ARG A 249 3.40 -14.49 -0.18
C ARG A 249 3.24 -13.08 -0.74
N VAL A 250 2.97 -12.96 -2.04
CA VAL A 250 2.66 -11.68 -2.69
C VAL A 250 1.16 -11.58 -2.96
N HIS A 251 0.55 -10.51 -2.46
CA HIS A 251 -0.86 -10.17 -2.63
C HIS A 251 -1.00 -9.01 -3.62
N VAL A 252 -2.01 -9.04 -4.47
CA VAL A 252 -2.43 -7.89 -5.28
C VAL A 252 -3.84 -7.48 -4.86
N LYS A 253 -3.98 -6.26 -4.32
CA LYS A 253 -5.26 -5.68 -3.93
C LYS A 253 -5.86 -4.89 -5.09
N LEU A 254 -6.96 -5.39 -5.62
CA LEU A 254 -7.80 -4.78 -6.65
C LEU A 254 -9.10 -4.26 -6.03
N VAL A 255 -9.83 -3.44 -6.80
CA VAL A 255 -11.19 -3.02 -6.47
C VAL A 255 -12.15 -3.68 -7.46
N ALA A 256 -13.30 -4.09 -6.97
CA ALA A 256 -14.36 -4.59 -7.82
C ALA A 256 -14.80 -3.51 -8.82
N GLU A 257 -14.72 -3.86 -10.09
CA GLU A 257 -15.30 -3.16 -11.23
C GLU A 257 -15.56 -4.19 -12.35
N VAL A 258 -16.32 -3.80 -13.38
CA VAL A 258 -16.53 -4.67 -14.54
C VAL A 258 -15.20 -4.92 -15.24
N GLY A 259 -14.85 -6.18 -15.45
CA GLY A 259 -13.58 -6.58 -16.08
C GLY A 259 -12.48 -6.97 -15.09
N VAL A 260 -12.72 -6.84 -13.78
CA VAL A 260 -11.74 -7.20 -12.75
C VAL A 260 -11.33 -8.68 -12.82
N GLY A 261 -12.20 -9.58 -13.29
CA GLY A 261 -11.87 -10.99 -13.44
C GLY A 261 -10.79 -11.22 -14.51
N THR A 262 -10.80 -10.42 -15.58
CA THR A 262 -9.76 -10.44 -16.61
C THR A 262 -8.43 -9.96 -16.05
N VAL A 263 -8.45 -8.89 -15.26
CA VAL A 263 -7.25 -8.38 -14.56
C VAL A 263 -6.73 -9.44 -13.58
N ALA A 264 -7.61 -10.09 -12.81
CA ALA A 264 -7.23 -11.16 -11.89
C ALA A 264 -6.58 -12.36 -12.59
N ALA A 265 -7.02 -12.72 -13.80
CA ALA A 265 -6.33 -13.72 -14.62
C ALA A 265 -4.92 -13.29 -15.02
N GLY A 266 -4.72 -12.00 -15.35
CA GLY A 266 -3.41 -11.42 -15.56
C GLY A 266 -2.53 -11.50 -14.30
N VAL A 267 -3.10 -11.13 -13.14
CA VAL A 267 -2.44 -11.19 -11.82
C VAL A 267 -1.98 -12.62 -11.48
N ALA A 268 -2.81 -13.63 -11.76
CA ALA A 268 -2.45 -15.03 -11.55
C ALA A 268 -1.30 -15.47 -12.47
N LYS A 269 -1.30 -15.04 -13.74
CA LYS A 269 -0.19 -15.29 -14.69
C LYS A 269 1.08 -14.51 -14.35
N ALA A 270 0.95 -13.39 -13.65
CA ALA A 270 2.05 -12.60 -13.10
C ALA A 270 2.63 -13.21 -11.80
N HIS A 271 2.21 -14.44 -11.44
CA HIS A 271 2.69 -15.22 -10.30
C HIS A 271 2.29 -14.67 -8.92
N SER A 272 1.23 -13.85 -8.82
CA SER A 272 0.71 -13.47 -7.50
C SER A 272 0.19 -14.69 -6.75
N ASP A 273 0.48 -14.77 -5.45
CA ASP A 273 0.01 -15.86 -4.59
C ASP A 273 -1.44 -15.61 -4.14
N VAL A 274 -1.83 -14.34 -3.98
CA VAL A 274 -3.17 -13.92 -3.55
C VAL A 274 -3.68 -12.76 -4.39
N VAL A 275 -4.97 -12.76 -4.74
CA VAL A 275 -5.68 -11.59 -5.28
C VAL A 275 -6.80 -11.19 -4.32
N LEU A 276 -6.82 -9.93 -3.91
CA LEU A 276 -7.87 -9.36 -3.06
C LEU A 276 -8.82 -8.52 -3.90
N ILE A 277 -10.11 -8.83 -3.85
CA ILE A 277 -11.19 -8.05 -4.44
C ILE A 277 -11.87 -7.20 -3.37
N SER A 278 -11.62 -5.89 -3.39
CA SER A 278 -12.25 -4.93 -2.48
C SER A 278 -13.54 -4.34 -3.05
N GLY A 279 -14.61 -4.33 -2.26
CA GLY A 279 -15.87 -3.66 -2.62
C GLY A 279 -15.79 -2.14 -2.51
N HIS A 280 -16.64 -1.43 -3.26
CA HIS A 280 -16.76 0.04 -3.22
C HIS A 280 -17.05 0.61 -1.82
N ASP A 281 -17.64 -0.22 -0.94
CA ASP A 281 -18.12 0.18 0.37
C ASP A 281 -17.00 0.23 1.44
N GLY A 282 -15.75 -0.09 1.07
CA GLY A 282 -14.58 -0.02 1.94
C GLY A 282 -14.41 1.32 2.67
N GLY A 283 -13.90 1.26 3.91
CA GLY A 283 -13.62 2.46 4.71
C GLY A 283 -12.41 3.26 4.23
N THR A 284 -12.32 4.52 4.66
CA THR A 284 -11.14 5.38 4.44
C THR A 284 -11.00 6.42 5.54
N GLY A 285 -9.76 6.78 5.88
CA GLY A 285 -9.47 7.89 6.80
C GLY A 285 -9.63 9.27 6.15
N ALA A 286 -9.33 9.38 4.85
CA ALA A 286 -9.45 10.61 4.06
C ALA A 286 -9.62 10.28 2.56
N SER A 287 -10.64 10.88 1.95
CA SER A 287 -10.97 10.71 0.52
C SER A 287 -11.91 11.83 0.07
N PRO A 288 -11.89 12.22 -1.21
CA PRO A 288 -12.97 13.00 -1.81
C PRO A 288 -14.31 12.29 -1.62
N LEU A 289 -15.37 13.07 -1.34
CA LEU A 289 -16.73 12.56 -1.17
C LEU A 289 -17.29 11.96 -2.46
N THR A 290 -16.90 12.52 -3.61
CA THR A 290 -17.28 12.03 -4.94
C THR A 290 -16.83 10.58 -5.14
N SER A 291 -15.57 10.28 -4.84
CA SER A 291 -15.00 8.94 -5.00
C SER A 291 -15.65 7.93 -4.05
N LEU A 292 -15.94 8.35 -2.80
CA LEU A 292 -16.59 7.50 -1.80
C LEU A 292 -18.00 7.05 -2.22
N LYS A 293 -18.71 7.87 -3.00
CA LYS A 293 -20.10 7.60 -3.41
C LYS A 293 -20.26 7.08 -4.83
N HIS A 294 -19.29 7.35 -5.70
CA HIS A 294 -19.50 7.18 -7.15
C HIS A 294 -18.42 6.37 -7.85
N ALA A 295 -17.45 5.78 -7.12
CA ALA A 295 -16.41 4.94 -7.71
C ALA A 295 -16.42 3.52 -7.11
N GLY A 296 -16.14 2.52 -7.96
CA GLY A 296 -16.17 1.10 -7.62
C GLY A 296 -17.57 0.46 -7.67
N VAL A 297 -17.63 -0.87 -7.59
CA VAL A 297 -18.89 -1.64 -7.50
C VAL A 297 -18.89 -2.59 -6.29
N PRO A 298 -20.03 -3.23 -5.95
CA PRO A 298 -20.08 -4.21 -4.85
C PRO A 298 -19.13 -5.39 -5.07
N TRP A 299 -18.50 -5.85 -3.99
CA TRP A 299 -17.55 -6.96 -4.07
C TRP A 299 -18.21 -8.25 -4.55
N GLU A 300 -19.51 -8.45 -4.32
CA GLU A 300 -20.25 -9.62 -4.79
C GLU A 300 -20.16 -9.79 -6.31
N LEU A 301 -20.16 -8.67 -7.06
CA LEU A 301 -20.00 -8.68 -8.52
C LEU A 301 -18.58 -9.03 -8.93
N GLY A 302 -17.60 -8.30 -8.39
CA GLY A 302 -16.20 -8.49 -8.76
C GLY A 302 -15.64 -9.85 -8.33
N LEU A 303 -16.08 -10.35 -7.18
CA LEU A 303 -15.67 -11.66 -6.66
C LEU A 303 -16.22 -12.79 -7.53
N ALA A 304 -17.51 -12.74 -7.90
CA ALA A 304 -18.11 -13.72 -8.80
C ALA A 304 -17.43 -13.73 -10.17
N GLU A 305 -17.20 -12.54 -10.76
CA GLU A 305 -16.48 -12.42 -12.04
C GLU A 305 -15.07 -13.00 -11.94
N THR A 306 -14.34 -12.70 -10.86
CA THR A 306 -12.99 -13.22 -10.61
C THR A 306 -12.98 -14.74 -10.51
N GLN A 307 -13.88 -15.32 -9.71
CA GLN A 307 -14.03 -16.77 -9.58
C GLN A 307 -14.30 -17.42 -10.94
N GLN A 308 -15.27 -16.91 -11.68
CA GLN A 308 -15.69 -17.46 -12.96
C GLN A 308 -14.55 -17.41 -13.98
N VAL A 309 -13.89 -16.26 -14.13
CA VAL A 309 -12.82 -16.07 -15.12
C VAL A 309 -11.60 -16.93 -14.80
N LEU A 310 -11.18 -17.01 -13.53
CA LEU A 310 -10.05 -17.84 -13.12
C LEU A 310 -10.31 -19.33 -13.35
N VAL A 311 -11.54 -19.82 -13.09
CA VAL A 311 -11.94 -21.20 -13.35
C VAL A 311 -11.96 -21.50 -14.85
N MET A 312 -12.58 -20.64 -15.66
CA MET A 312 -12.63 -20.80 -17.12
C MET A 312 -11.23 -20.82 -17.76
N ASN A 313 -10.25 -20.13 -17.17
CA ASN A 313 -8.87 -20.09 -17.65
C ASN A 313 -7.95 -21.14 -17.01
N GLN A 314 -8.45 -22.00 -16.12
CA GLN A 314 -7.66 -23.01 -15.39
C GLN A 314 -6.48 -22.38 -14.63
N LEU A 315 -6.74 -21.24 -13.97
CA LEU A 315 -5.76 -20.52 -13.14
C LEU A 315 -6.14 -20.52 -11.66
N ARG A 316 -7.36 -20.95 -11.33
CA ARG A 316 -7.93 -20.84 -9.98
C ARG A 316 -7.22 -21.69 -8.93
N ASP A 317 -6.55 -22.76 -9.35
CA ASP A 317 -5.79 -23.70 -8.53
C ASP A 317 -4.50 -23.11 -7.93
N ARG A 318 -4.00 -21.98 -8.45
CA ARG A 318 -2.67 -21.44 -8.10
C ARG A 318 -2.70 -20.08 -7.41
N ILE A 319 -3.88 -19.53 -7.16
CA ILE A 319 -4.04 -18.21 -6.55
C ILE A 319 -5.14 -18.26 -5.50
N VAL A 320 -4.84 -17.75 -4.30
CA VAL A 320 -5.84 -17.55 -3.25
C VAL A 320 -6.68 -16.33 -3.59
N VAL A 321 -7.99 -16.42 -3.48
CA VAL A 321 -8.88 -15.27 -3.66
C VAL A 321 -9.32 -14.74 -2.30
N GLN A 322 -9.03 -13.47 -2.01
CA GLN A 322 -9.46 -12.77 -0.81
C GLN A 322 -10.57 -11.78 -1.17
N ALA A 323 -11.51 -11.53 -0.25
CA ALA A 323 -12.49 -10.46 -0.39
C ALA A 323 -12.53 -9.56 0.85
N ASP A 324 -12.75 -8.27 0.62
CA ASP A 324 -13.09 -7.30 1.67
C ASP A 324 -14.14 -6.30 1.16
N GLY A 325 -14.74 -5.53 2.06
CA GLY A 325 -15.82 -4.59 1.73
C GLY A 325 -16.94 -4.68 2.73
N GLN A 326 -16.82 -3.89 3.81
CA GLN A 326 -17.82 -3.83 4.88
C GLN A 326 -18.30 -5.18 5.43
N MET A 327 -17.45 -6.21 5.40
CA MET A 327 -17.72 -7.48 6.08
C MET A 327 -17.88 -7.24 7.58
N LYS A 328 -18.95 -7.79 8.15
CA LYS A 328 -19.39 -7.54 9.53
C LYS A 328 -19.76 -8.81 10.30
N THR A 329 -20.34 -9.79 9.60
CA THR A 329 -20.96 -10.98 10.21
C THR A 329 -20.40 -12.27 9.60
N GLY A 330 -20.63 -13.40 10.27
CA GLY A 330 -20.34 -14.72 9.71
C GLY A 330 -21.14 -15.00 8.44
N ARG A 331 -22.35 -14.45 8.31
CA ARG A 331 -23.12 -14.49 7.05
C ARG A 331 -22.36 -13.87 5.88
N ASP A 332 -21.72 -12.71 6.06
CA ASP A 332 -20.93 -12.08 4.99
C ASP A 332 -19.79 -13.00 4.53
N VAL A 333 -19.10 -13.64 5.48
CA VAL A 333 -18.01 -14.61 5.22
C VAL A 333 -18.52 -15.80 4.41
N VAL A 334 -19.62 -16.42 4.83
CA VAL A 334 -20.18 -17.59 4.13
C VAL A 334 -20.62 -17.22 2.71
N ILE A 335 -21.24 -16.05 2.50
CA ILE A 335 -21.58 -15.60 1.15
C ILE A 335 -20.33 -15.41 0.30
N ALA A 336 -19.29 -14.76 0.84
CA ALA A 336 -18.03 -14.59 0.13
C ALA A 336 -17.38 -15.95 -0.21
N ALA A 337 -17.42 -16.91 0.71
CA ALA A 337 -16.92 -18.26 0.49
C ALA A 337 -17.64 -18.95 -0.66
N LEU A 338 -18.97 -18.96 -0.65
CA LEU A 338 -19.79 -19.57 -1.70
C LEU A 338 -19.56 -18.92 -3.07
N LEU A 339 -19.24 -17.61 -3.11
CA LEU A 339 -18.86 -16.89 -4.32
C LEU A 339 -17.39 -17.10 -4.75
N GLY A 340 -16.56 -17.74 -3.92
CA GLY A 340 -15.21 -18.19 -4.30
C GLY A 340 -14.05 -17.63 -3.46
N ALA A 341 -14.29 -16.80 -2.43
CA ALA A 341 -13.23 -16.29 -1.57
C ALA A 341 -12.77 -17.32 -0.52
N GLU A 342 -11.47 -17.34 -0.25
CA GLU A 342 -10.80 -18.25 0.69
C GLU A 342 -10.29 -17.53 1.95
N GLU A 343 -10.06 -16.22 1.85
CA GLU A 343 -9.61 -15.32 2.92
C GLU A 343 -10.53 -14.09 2.99
N TYR A 344 -10.69 -13.50 4.19
CA TYR A 344 -11.72 -12.49 4.46
C TYR A 344 -11.13 -11.29 5.23
N GLY A 345 -11.35 -10.08 4.70
CA GLY A 345 -10.82 -8.84 5.25
C GLY A 345 -11.85 -8.00 5.99
N PHE A 346 -11.52 -7.56 7.21
CA PHE A 346 -12.38 -6.76 8.08
C PHE A 346 -11.69 -5.47 8.51
N SER A 347 -12.27 -4.30 8.21
CA SER A 347 -11.64 -3.01 8.60
C SER A 347 -12.49 -2.25 9.61
N THR A 348 -13.66 -1.77 9.19
CA THR A 348 -14.48 -0.88 10.03
C THR A 348 -15.05 -1.57 11.26
N ALA A 349 -15.45 -2.85 11.17
CA ALA A 349 -16.01 -3.57 12.32
C ALA A 349 -14.98 -3.74 13.46
N PRO A 350 -13.74 -4.20 13.23
CA PRO A 350 -12.69 -4.15 14.25
C PRO A 350 -12.45 -2.76 14.84
N LEU A 351 -12.49 -1.68 14.06
CA LEU A 351 -12.38 -0.33 14.62
C LEU A 351 -13.58 0.06 15.50
N VAL A 352 -14.80 -0.35 15.14
CA VAL A 352 -16.00 -0.16 15.98
C VAL A 352 -15.87 -0.92 17.29
N VAL A 353 -15.39 -2.16 17.23
CA VAL A 353 -15.09 -2.99 18.41
C VAL A 353 -14.06 -2.31 19.31
N SER A 354 -13.01 -1.73 18.74
CA SER A 354 -12.00 -0.96 19.47
C SER A 354 -12.49 0.41 19.99
N GLY A 355 -13.74 0.82 19.69
CA GLY A 355 -14.37 2.01 20.26
C GLY A 355 -14.88 3.05 19.27
N CYS A 356 -14.77 2.82 17.95
CA CYS A 356 -15.24 3.79 16.96
C CYS A 356 -16.76 3.98 17.06
N ILE A 357 -17.19 5.23 17.15
CA ILE A 357 -18.60 5.64 17.22
C ILE A 357 -19.15 6.20 15.90
N MET A 358 -18.42 5.99 14.79
CA MET A 358 -18.83 6.37 13.43
C MET A 358 -19.13 7.87 13.22
N MET A 359 -18.38 8.74 13.90
CA MET A 359 -18.52 10.21 13.78
C MET A 359 -18.05 10.79 12.43
N ARG A 360 -17.24 10.02 11.67
CA ARG A 360 -16.73 10.38 10.32
C ARG A 360 -15.84 11.64 10.26
N VAL A 361 -15.14 11.97 11.35
CA VAL A 361 -14.17 13.07 11.44
C VAL A 361 -12.71 12.60 11.33
N CYS A 362 -12.47 11.41 10.75
CA CYS A 362 -11.17 10.75 10.70
C CYS A 362 -10.06 11.59 10.04
N HIS A 363 -10.43 12.40 9.05
CA HIS A 363 -9.55 13.27 8.29
C HIS A 363 -9.18 14.57 9.03
N LEU A 364 -9.91 14.92 10.10
CA LEU A 364 -9.75 16.20 10.81
C LEU A 364 -8.79 16.13 12.00
N ASP A 365 -8.26 14.94 12.31
CA ASP A 365 -7.46 14.68 13.51
C ASP A 365 -8.22 14.86 14.84
N THR A 366 -9.55 14.99 14.81
CA THR A 366 -10.40 15.28 15.97
C THR A 366 -11.19 14.07 16.46
N CYS A 367 -10.66 12.84 16.26
CA CYS A 367 -11.34 11.63 16.69
C CYS A 367 -11.55 11.63 18.23
N PRO A 368 -12.80 11.61 18.74
CA PRO A 368 -13.06 11.79 20.16
C PRO A 368 -12.66 10.58 21.02
N VAL A 369 -12.43 9.43 20.40
CA VAL A 369 -12.15 8.13 21.04
C VAL A 369 -10.74 7.61 20.76
N GLY A 370 -9.82 8.48 20.32
CA GLY A 370 -8.41 8.14 20.18
C GLY A 370 -8.06 7.15 19.07
N ILE A 371 -8.96 6.87 18.11
CA ILE A 371 -8.71 5.92 17.01
C ILE A 371 -8.10 6.60 15.79
N ALA A 372 -8.81 7.54 15.16
CA ALA A 372 -8.38 8.13 13.89
C ALA A 372 -7.75 9.51 14.09
N THR A 373 -6.80 9.60 15.02
CA THR A 373 -6.13 10.85 15.42
C THR A 373 -4.68 10.58 15.82
N GLN A 374 -3.80 11.54 15.55
CA GLN A 374 -2.43 11.59 16.03
C GLN A 374 -2.28 12.58 17.18
N ASN A 375 -3.28 13.42 17.46
CA ASN A 375 -3.28 14.33 18.59
C ASN A 375 -3.06 13.57 19.92
N PRO A 376 -1.96 13.85 20.65
CA PRO A 376 -1.62 13.13 21.88
C PRO A 376 -2.71 13.17 22.95
N LYS A 377 -3.45 14.29 23.08
CA LYS A 377 -4.52 14.42 24.06
C LYS A 377 -5.72 13.53 23.72
N LEU A 378 -6.09 13.47 22.43
CA LEU A 378 -7.21 12.65 21.98
C LEU A 378 -6.88 11.16 21.97
N ARG A 379 -5.61 10.79 21.71
CA ARG A 379 -5.14 9.40 21.79
C ARG A 379 -5.31 8.80 23.19
N GLN A 380 -5.23 9.61 24.25
CA GLN A 380 -5.48 9.15 25.64
C GLN A 380 -6.91 8.66 25.87
N HIS A 381 -7.86 8.98 24.99
CA HIS A 381 -9.24 8.48 25.07
C HIS A 381 -9.41 7.08 24.45
N PHE A 382 -8.36 6.50 23.86
CA PHE A 382 -8.43 5.15 23.32
C PHE A 382 -8.63 4.13 24.44
N THR A 383 -9.67 3.32 24.33
CA THR A 383 -10.07 2.30 25.32
C THR A 383 -10.20 0.91 24.72
N GLY A 384 -9.80 0.74 23.46
CA GLY A 384 -9.78 -0.58 22.81
C GLY A 384 -8.78 -1.51 23.47
N GLN A 385 -9.07 -2.80 23.43
CA GLN A 385 -8.24 -3.86 23.97
C GLN A 385 -8.17 -5.01 22.97
N PRO A 386 -7.04 -5.74 22.86
CA PRO A 386 -6.92 -6.88 21.97
C PRO A 386 -8.04 -7.90 22.18
N GLU A 387 -8.42 -8.15 23.43
CA GLU A 387 -9.44 -9.12 23.82
C GLU A 387 -10.82 -8.80 23.22
N PHE A 388 -11.15 -7.52 23.02
CA PHE A 388 -12.43 -7.15 22.38
C PHE A 388 -12.44 -7.55 20.91
N VAL A 389 -11.31 -7.34 20.22
CA VAL A 389 -11.12 -7.72 18.82
C VAL A 389 -11.09 -9.25 18.70
N GLU A 390 -10.44 -9.94 19.64
CA GLU A 390 -10.43 -11.40 19.71
C GLU A 390 -11.86 -11.97 19.84
N ASN A 391 -12.65 -11.44 20.78
CA ASN A 391 -14.05 -11.83 20.96
C ASN A 391 -14.86 -11.64 19.68
N TYR A 392 -14.70 -10.50 18.99
CA TYR A 392 -15.39 -10.25 17.73
C TYR A 392 -15.12 -11.34 16.69
N PHE A 393 -13.85 -11.65 16.44
CA PHE A 393 -13.51 -12.63 15.43
C PHE A 393 -13.92 -14.05 15.84
N ARG A 394 -13.84 -14.40 17.13
CA ARG A 394 -14.36 -15.68 17.64
C ARG A 394 -15.86 -15.81 17.42
N PHE A 395 -16.63 -14.74 17.66
CA PHE A 395 -18.07 -14.72 17.39
C PHE A 395 -18.40 -14.86 15.91
N VAL A 396 -17.66 -14.16 15.04
CA VAL A 396 -17.80 -14.30 13.58
C VAL A 396 -17.50 -15.73 13.16
N ALA A 397 -16.40 -16.32 13.66
CA ALA A 397 -16.02 -17.70 13.34
C ALA A 397 -17.07 -18.71 13.82
N GLU A 398 -17.64 -18.52 15.01
CA GLU A 398 -18.71 -19.39 15.52
C GLU A 398 -19.99 -19.26 14.68
N GLU A 399 -20.40 -18.05 14.29
CA GLU A 399 -21.52 -17.86 13.35
C GLU A 399 -21.24 -18.55 12.00
N VAL A 400 -20.00 -18.52 11.51
CA VAL A 400 -19.60 -19.25 10.29
C VAL A 400 -19.80 -20.76 10.49
N ARG A 401 -19.33 -21.33 11.61
CA ARG A 401 -19.50 -22.77 11.89
C ARG A 401 -20.97 -23.18 11.93
N GLU A 402 -21.81 -22.39 12.58
CA GLU A 402 -23.25 -22.63 12.65
C GLU A 402 -23.90 -22.60 11.27
N LEU A 403 -23.51 -21.66 10.41
CA LEU A 403 -23.99 -21.57 9.04
C LEU A 403 -23.48 -22.72 8.17
N MET A 404 -22.22 -23.14 8.33
CA MET A 404 -21.66 -24.31 7.65
C MET A 404 -22.41 -25.59 8.03
N ALA A 405 -22.69 -25.77 9.33
CA ALA A 405 -23.46 -26.91 9.83
C ALA A 405 -24.85 -26.99 9.19
N ASN A 406 -25.55 -25.85 9.15
CA ASN A 406 -26.86 -25.73 8.51
C ASN A 406 -26.81 -25.95 6.98
N LEU A 407 -25.71 -25.57 6.33
CA LEU A 407 -25.51 -25.78 4.90
C LEU A 407 -24.96 -27.19 4.57
N GLY A 408 -24.57 -27.98 5.56
CA GLY A 408 -24.06 -29.34 5.42
C GLY A 408 -22.58 -29.44 5.03
N PHE A 409 -21.76 -28.43 5.35
CA PHE A 409 -20.31 -28.42 5.09
C PHE A 409 -19.52 -28.68 6.37
N ARG A 410 -18.50 -29.53 6.28
CA ARG A 410 -17.57 -29.82 7.40
C ARG A 410 -16.36 -28.89 7.39
N THR A 411 -15.91 -28.46 6.21
CA THR A 411 -14.78 -27.55 6.05
C THR A 411 -15.13 -26.38 5.11
N MET A 412 -14.47 -25.25 5.29
CA MET A 412 -14.52 -24.06 4.44
C MET A 412 -14.08 -24.43 3.03
N ASP A 413 -13.05 -25.28 2.91
CA ASP A 413 -12.53 -25.78 1.64
C ASP A 413 -13.59 -26.51 0.80
N ASP A 414 -14.52 -27.24 1.44
CA ASP A 414 -15.64 -27.89 0.75
C ASP A 414 -16.74 -26.91 0.31
N MET A 415 -16.81 -25.75 0.96
CA MET A 415 -17.83 -24.71 0.76
C MET A 415 -17.41 -23.68 -0.32
N ILE A 416 -16.11 -23.44 -0.48
CA ILE A 416 -15.59 -22.40 -1.37
C ILE A 416 -16.05 -22.63 -2.82
N GLY A 417 -16.66 -21.61 -3.42
CA GLY A 417 -17.14 -21.63 -4.81
C GLY A 417 -18.43 -22.42 -5.05
N ARG A 418 -19.13 -22.85 -3.99
CA ARG A 418 -20.41 -23.58 -4.06
C ARG A 418 -21.61 -22.63 -4.26
N VAL A 419 -21.60 -21.91 -5.37
CA VAL A 419 -22.66 -20.95 -5.74
C VAL A 419 -24.06 -21.57 -5.82
N ASP A 420 -24.15 -22.90 -5.99
CA ASP A 420 -25.39 -23.67 -5.95
C ASP A 420 -26.13 -23.61 -4.60
N ARG A 421 -25.46 -23.16 -3.53
CA ARG A 421 -26.05 -22.97 -2.21
C ARG A 421 -26.62 -21.56 -1.99
N LEU A 422 -26.60 -20.70 -3.01
CA LEU A 422 -27.21 -19.37 -2.99
C LEU A 422 -28.49 -19.34 -3.85
N ASP A 423 -29.51 -18.64 -3.37
CA ASP A 423 -30.78 -18.41 -4.06
C ASP A 423 -31.14 -16.92 -4.08
N THR A 424 -31.47 -16.39 -5.26
CA THR A 424 -31.88 -15.00 -5.51
C THR A 424 -33.37 -14.85 -5.84
N THR A 425 -34.12 -15.94 -6.00
CA THR A 425 -35.49 -15.96 -6.57
C THR A 425 -36.45 -15.03 -5.83
N LYS A 426 -36.49 -15.09 -4.49
CA LYS A 426 -37.38 -14.25 -3.66
C LYS A 426 -37.04 -12.75 -3.70
N ALA A 427 -35.84 -12.38 -4.13
CA ALA A 427 -35.46 -10.96 -4.27
C ALA A 427 -36.00 -10.36 -5.57
N VAL A 428 -36.01 -11.12 -6.67
CA VAL A 428 -36.55 -10.69 -7.98
C VAL A 428 -38.06 -10.41 -7.90
N ASP A 429 -38.77 -11.10 -7.01
CA ASP A 429 -40.22 -10.93 -6.80
C ASP A 429 -40.61 -9.58 -6.14
N HIS A 430 -39.65 -8.80 -5.61
CA HIS A 430 -39.93 -7.53 -4.94
C HIS A 430 -40.10 -6.34 -5.93
N TRP A 431 -41.10 -5.46 -5.76
CA TRP A 431 -41.47 -4.42 -6.75
C TRP A 431 -40.35 -3.47 -7.24
N LYS A 432 -39.37 -3.09 -6.41
CA LYS A 432 -38.19 -2.30 -6.83
C LYS A 432 -37.02 -3.13 -7.37
N ALA A 433 -36.96 -4.41 -7.02
CA ALA A 433 -35.96 -5.35 -7.52
C ALA A 433 -36.48 -6.12 -8.75
N LYS A 434 -37.76 -5.93 -9.08
CA LYS A 434 -38.43 -6.46 -10.25
C LYS A 434 -37.72 -5.94 -11.49
N GLY A 435 -36.98 -6.82 -12.15
CA GLY A 435 -36.13 -6.51 -13.31
C GLY A 435 -34.62 -6.61 -13.07
N LEU A 436 -34.16 -6.86 -11.83
CA LEU A 436 -32.77 -7.23 -11.57
C LEU A 436 -32.55 -8.69 -11.98
N ASP A 437 -31.57 -8.93 -12.83
CA ASP A 437 -31.08 -10.27 -13.16
C ASP A 437 -29.78 -10.54 -12.39
N LEU A 438 -29.87 -11.38 -11.35
CA LEU A 438 -28.72 -11.80 -10.54
C LEU A 438 -28.19 -13.18 -10.95
N SER A 439 -28.73 -13.78 -12.02
CA SER A 439 -28.32 -15.12 -12.49
C SER A 439 -26.84 -15.18 -12.87
N GLN A 440 -26.29 -14.08 -13.40
CA GLN A 440 -24.89 -13.98 -13.80
C GLN A 440 -23.92 -14.07 -12.61
N ILE A 441 -24.31 -13.56 -11.43
CA ILE A 441 -23.48 -13.65 -10.21
C ILE A 441 -23.38 -15.11 -9.76
N LEU A 442 -24.49 -15.86 -9.89
CA LEU A 442 -24.58 -17.25 -9.47
C LEU A 442 -24.19 -18.24 -10.58
N HIS A 443 -23.72 -17.75 -11.72
CA HIS A 443 -23.30 -18.61 -12.82
C HIS A 443 -22.11 -19.46 -12.37
N ASN A 444 -22.26 -20.77 -12.55
CA ASN A 444 -21.21 -21.74 -12.35
C ASN A 444 -20.67 -22.17 -13.72
N PRO A 445 -19.40 -21.87 -14.06
CA PRO A 445 -18.83 -22.28 -15.34
C PRO A 445 -18.86 -23.81 -15.52
N ASP A 446 -19.26 -24.25 -16.72
CA ASP A 446 -19.28 -25.67 -17.09
C ASP A 446 -17.85 -26.15 -17.40
N MET A 447 -17.15 -26.60 -16.35
CA MET A 447 -15.78 -27.09 -16.40
C MET A 447 -15.69 -28.47 -15.74
N PRO A 448 -14.78 -29.35 -16.20
CA PRO A 448 -14.58 -30.66 -15.57
C PRO A 448 -14.21 -30.53 -14.09
N ASP A 449 -14.60 -31.51 -13.26
CA ASP A 449 -14.28 -31.55 -11.82
C ASP A 449 -12.77 -31.54 -11.52
N THR A 450 -11.92 -31.83 -12.51
CA THR A 450 -10.46 -31.71 -12.41
C THR A 450 -9.97 -30.26 -12.31
N VAL A 451 -10.80 -29.28 -12.68
CA VAL A 451 -10.47 -27.85 -12.58
C VAL A 451 -10.77 -27.37 -11.16
N GLY A 452 -9.72 -26.94 -10.45
CA GLY A 452 -9.84 -26.43 -9.09
C GLY A 452 -10.76 -25.21 -9.01
N ARG A 453 -11.60 -25.18 -7.96
CA ARG A 453 -12.47 -24.03 -7.63
C ARG A 453 -11.88 -23.14 -6.53
N ARG A 454 -10.76 -23.56 -5.97
CA ARG A 454 -10.00 -22.92 -4.90
C ARG A 454 -8.50 -23.13 -5.15
N ALA A 455 -7.65 -22.47 -4.38
CA ALA A 455 -6.22 -22.70 -4.47
C ALA A 455 -5.88 -24.09 -3.91
N THR A 456 -5.06 -24.84 -4.65
CA THR A 456 -4.59 -26.18 -4.30
C THR A 456 -3.10 -26.37 -4.58
N ALA A 457 -2.46 -25.42 -5.27
CA ALA A 457 -1.04 -25.42 -5.59
C ALA A 457 -0.43 -24.03 -5.33
N ALA A 458 0.87 -24.01 -5.03
CA ALA A 458 1.63 -22.77 -4.89
C ALA A 458 2.13 -22.27 -6.26
N GLN A 459 2.41 -20.98 -6.36
CA GLN A 459 3.08 -20.40 -7.53
C GLN A 459 4.56 -20.79 -7.56
N ASP A 460 5.07 -21.09 -8.77
CA ASP A 460 6.52 -21.16 -9.01
C ASP A 460 7.02 -19.76 -9.39
N HIS A 461 7.89 -19.20 -8.55
CA HIS A 461 8.46 -17.87 -8.71
C HIS A 461 9.84 -17.89 -9.42
N GLY A 462 10.39 -19.07 -9.73
CA GLY A 462 11.65 -19.23 -10.44
C GLY A 462 12.89 -18.69 -9.72
N LEU A 463 12.83 -18.58 -8.38
CA LEU A 463 13.91 -18.02 -7.56
C LEU A 463 15.21 -18.84 -7.62
N ASP A 464 15.12 -20.14 -7.91
CA ASP A 464 16.26 -21.04 -8.09
C ASP A 464 17.19 -20.60 -9.24
N LYS A 465 16.68 -19.83 -10.20
CA LYS A 465 17.40 -19.33 -11.37
C LYS A 465 17.98 -17.93 -11.17
N ALA A 466 17.70 -17.28 -10.04
CA ALA A 466 18.19 -15.94 -9.76
C ALA A 466 19.71 -15.93 -9.64
N LEU A 467 20.36 -14.91 -10.23
CA LEU A 467 21.81 -14.71 -10.14
C LEU A 467 22.26 -14.57 -8.67
N ASP A 468 21.40 -14.01 -7.83
CA ASP A 468 21.64 -13.83 -6.40
C ASP A 468 21.98 -15.10 -5.64
N ASN A 469 21.52 -16.28 -6.06
CA ASN A 469 21.95 -17.53 -5.43
C ASN A 469 23.47 -17.68 -5.49
N ALA A 470 24.08 -17.27 -6.61
CA ALA A 470 25.52 -17.29 -6.78
C ALA A 470 26.22 -16.10 -6.09
N LEU A 471 25.51 -15.01 -5.83
CA LEU A 471 26.03 -13.89 -5.03
C LEU A 471 26.07 -14.25 -3.55
N ILE A 472 24.95 -14.78 -3.02
CA ILE A 472 24.81 -15.24 -1.63
C ILE A 472 25.90 -16.28 -1.31
N ALA A 473 26.10 -17.28 -2.18
CA ALA A 473 27.13 -18.30 -1.97
C ALA A 473 28.56 -17.71 -1.91
N ARG A 474 28.87 -16.66 -2.67
CA ARG A 474 30.19 -16.00 -2.63
C ARG A 474 30.33 -15.02 -1.46
N CYS A 475 29.21 -14.47 -1.00
CA CYS A 475 29.15 -13.50 0.08
C CYS A 475 28.89 -14.15 1.45
N GLU A 476 28.87 -15.48 1.57
CA GLU A 476 28.67 -16.18 2.83
C GLU A 476 29.58 -15.65 3.96
N PRO A 477 30.90 -15.45 3.78
CA PRO A 477 31.75 -14.87 4.84
C PRO A 477 31.36 -13.45 5.26
N ALA A 478 30.83 -12.64 4.33
CA ALA A 478 30.36 -11.29 4.59
C ALA A 478 29.03 -11.29 5.34
N ILE A 479 28.11 -12.18 4.95
CA ILE A 479 26.81 -12.36 5.60
C ILE A 479 27.04 -12.88 7.03
N GLU A 480 27.92 -13.86 7.21
CA GLU A 480 28.08 -14.54 8.50
C GLU A 480 28.85 -13.72 9.53
N ASP A 481 29.99 -13.17 9.13
CA ASP A 481 30.99 -12.61 10.04
C ASP A 481 31.43 -11.19 9.64
N LYS A 482 30.73 -10.54 8.70
CA LYS A 482 31.05 -9.19 8.21
C LYS A 482 32.45 -9.10 7.58
N THR A 483 32.96 -10.20 7.05
CA THR A 483 34.26 -10.23 6.37
C THR A 483 34.17 -9.54 5.02
N PRO A 484 35.07 -8.61 4.67
CA PRO A 484 35.06 -7.95 3.37
C PRO A 484 35.22 -8.94 2.20
N VAL A 485 34.37 -8.80 1.18
CA VAL A 485 34.37 -9.61 -0.04
C VAL A 485 34.28 -8.71 -1.26
N SER A 486 35.12 -8.98 -2.26
CA SER A 486 35.04 -8.31 -3.56
C SER A 486 35.33 -9.26 -4.72
N PHE A 487 34.54 -9.15 -5.78
CA PHE A 487 34.69 -9.94 -7.00
C PHE A 487 33.92 -9.33 -8.18
N GLU A 488 34.17 -9.86 -9.38
CA GLU A 488 33.56 -9.41 -10.63
C GLU A 488 32.78 -10.54 -11.32
N LEU A 489 31.66 -10.21 -11.98
CA LEU A 489 30.82 -11.17 -12.71
C LEU A 489 30.23 -10.56 -14.00
N PRO A 490 29.97 -11.36 -15.04
CA PRO A 490 29.18 -10.88 -16.18
C PRO A 490 27.71 -10.71 -15.79
N ILE A 491 27.03 -9.75 -16.41
CA ILE A 491 25.57 -9.54 -16.26
C ILE A 491 24.89 -9.37 -17.62
N ARG A 492 23.64 -9.80 -17.71
CA ARG A 492 22.79 -9.68 -18.93
C ARG A 492 21.40 -9.18 -18.55
N ASN A 493 20.70 -8.59 -19.52
CA ASN A 493 19.36 -8.02 -19.31
C ASN A 493 18.30 -9.00 -18.75
N VAL A 494 18.52 -10.32 -18.90
CA VAL A 494 17.69 -11.37 -18.31
C VAL A 494 17.90 -11.54 -16.80
N ASN A 495 19.02 -11.04 -16.27
CA ASN A 495 19.32 -11.00 -14.84
C ASN A 495 18.62 -9.77 -14.24
N ARG A 496 17.43 -10.01 -13.71
CA ARG A 496 16.56 -9.00 -13.09
C ARG A 496 16.72 -9.04 -11.58
N THR A 497 16.47 -7.91 -10.94
CA THR A 497 16.42 -7.79 -9.47
C THR A 497 17.71 -8.25 -8.77
N VAL A 498 18.85 -8.04 -9.43
CA VAL A 498 20.16 -8.51 -8.95
C VAL A 498 20.58 -7.75 -7.69
N GLY A 499 21.03 -8.50 -6.67
CA GLY A 499 21.48 -8.00 -5.38
C GLY A 499 20.39 -7.96 -4.30
N THR A 500 19.12 -8.12 -4.67
CA THR A 500 17.99 -7.97 -3.76
C THR A 500 17.82 -9.15 -2.80
N MET A 501 18.02 -10.40 -3.24
CA MET A 501 17.99 -11.55 -2.32
C MET A 501 19.22 -11.54 -1.40
N LEU A 502 20.39 -11.15 -1.92
CA LEU A 502 21.57 -10.91 -1.09
C LEU A 502 21.27 -9.85 -0.01
N GLY A 503 20.64 -8.74 -0.39
CA GLY A 503 20.19 -7.71 0.53
C GLY A 503 19.21 -8.24 1.59
N SER A 504 18.26 -9.07 1.17
CA SER A 504 17.30 -9.73 2.07
C SER A 504 17.99 -10.59 3.14
N GLU A 505 18.97 -11.41 2.74
CA GLU A 505 19.72 -12.26 3.69
C GLU A 505 20.54 -11.44 4.69
N ILE A 506 21.16 -10.36 4.23
CA ILE A 506 21.90 -9.42 5.09
C ILE A 506 20.95 -8.77 6.09
N THR A 507 19.85 -8.19 5.62
CA THR A 507 18.87 -7.52 6.48
C THR A 507 18.20 -8.49 7.45
N ARG A 508 17.92 -9.72 7.04
CA ARG A 508 17.37 -10.76 7.93
C ARG A 508 18.28 -11.04 9.11
N ARG A 509 19.60 -11.02 8.90
CA ARG A 509 20.59 -11.34 9.94
C ARG A 509 20.98 -10.13 10.77
N TRP A 510 21.09 -8.97 10.16
CA TRP A 510 21.67 -7.77 10.78
C TRP A 510 20.69 -6.60 10.96
N GLY A 511 19.42 -6.77 10.57
CA GLY A 511 18.39 -5.74 10.65
C GLY A 511 18.70 -4.53 9.77
N ARG A 512 18.18 -3.37 10.17
CA ARG A 512 18.38 -2.08 9.51
C ARG A 512 19.84 -1.67 9.35
N ASP A 513 20.69 -2.02 10.31
CA ASP A 513 22.10 -1.59 10.34
C ASP A 513 22.93 -2.25 9.24
N GLY A 514 22.51 -3.42 8.75
CA GLY A 514 23.17 -4.14 7.67
C GLY A 514 24.64 -4.46 7.99
N LEU A 515 25.52 -4.18 7.03
CA LEU A 515 26.96 -4.41 7.15
C LEU A 515 27.72 -3.07 7.23
N PRO A 516 28.94 -3.05 7.80
CA PRO A 516 29.84 -1.90 7.69
C PRO A 516 30.06 -1.49 6.22
N ASP A 517 30.32 -0.21 5.96
CA ASP A 517 30.57 0.29 4.60
C ASP A 517 31.76 -0.44 3.94
N GLY A 518 31.63 -0.74 2.65
CA GLY A 518 32.64 -1.47 1.87
C GLY A 518 32.80 -2.96 2.20
N THR A 519 31.90 -3.57 2.98
CA THR A 519 31.98 -5.01 3.29
C THR A 519 31.76 -5.87 2.05
N ILE A 520 30.86 -5.48 1.14
CA ILE A 520 30.66 -6.18 -0.13
C ILE A 520 30.83 -5.18 -1.28
N ASP A 521 31.78 -5.45 -2.19
CA ASP A 521 31.97 -4.70 -3.45
C ASP A 521 31.92 -5.66 -4.64
N ILE A 522 30.81 -5.65 -5.38
CA ILE A 522 30.59 -6.51 -6.54
C ILE A 522 30.55 -5.66 -7.80
N ARG A 523 31.40 -6.02 -8.77
CA ARG A 523 31.42 -5.37 -10.08
C ARG A 523 30.84 -6.27 -11.15
N PHE A 524 30.07 -5.66 -12.04
CA PHE A 524 29.44 -6.35 -13.14
C PHE A 524 29.90 -5.78 -14.47
N SER A 525 30.04 -6.65 -15.48
CA SER A 525 30.29 -6.23 -16.86
C SER A 525 29.14 -6.68 -17.76
N GLY A 526 28.50 -5.73 -18.45
CA GLY A 526 27.38 -5.99 -19.35
C GLY A 526 26.14 -5.15 -19.04
N THR A 527 24.97 -5.66 -19.39
CA THR A 527 23.68 -4.96 -19.22
C THR A 527 22.91 -5.57 -18.06
N ALA A 528 22.50 -4.78 -17.07
CA ALA A 528 21.60 -5.26 -16.02
C ALA A 528 20.14 -5.23 -16.47
N GLY A 529 19.34 -6.23 -16.07
CA GLY A 529 17.89 -6.22 -16.25
C GLY A 529 17.18 -5.22 -15.34
N GLN A 530 15.84 -5.28 -15.34
CA GLN A 530 15.01 -4.44 -14.48
C GLN A 530 15.37 -4.61 -12.99
N SER A 531 15.23 -3.54 -12.22
CA SER A 531 15.32 -3.55 -10.75
C SER A 531 16.70 -3.92 -10.18
N PHE A 532 17.77 -3.64 -10.90
CA PHE A 532 19.13 -3.85 -10.39
C PHE A 532 19.37 -3.09 -9.08
N GLY A 533 19.85 -3.78 -8.04
CA GLY A 533 20.13 -3.19 -6.73
C GLY A 533 18.87 -2.76 -5.96
N ALA A 534 17.70 -3.34 -6.27
CA ALA A 534 16.47 -2.99 -5.56
C ALA A 534 16.55 -3.38 -4.07
N PHE A 535 16.07 -2.50 -3.19
CA PHE A 535 16.03 -2.68 -1.73
C PHE A 535 17.39 -3.00 -1.08
N LEU A 536 18.50 -2.56 -1.69
CA LEU A 536 19.84 -2.90 -1.20
C LEU A 536 20.15 -2.23 0.15
N PRO A 537 20.55 -2.98 1.20
CA PRO A 537 20.84 -2.45 2.54
C PRO A 537 22.27 -1.87 2.65
N PRO A 538 22.61 -1.24 3.79
CA PRO A 538 23.96 -0.72 4.03
C PRO A 538 25.07 -1.78 3.94
N GLY A 539 26.25 -1.34 3.48
CA GLY A 539 27.46 -2.15 3.39
C GLY A 539 27.62 -2.98 2.12
N VAL A 540 26.70 -2.85 1.16
CA VAL A 540 26.79 -3.45 -0.18
C VAL A 540 26.97 -2.37 -1.24
N THR A 541 28.00 -2.53 -2.06
CA THR A 541 28.29 -1.71 -3.24
C THR A 541 28.17 -2.57 -4.48
N LEU A 542 27.32 -2.17 -5.43
CA LEU A 542 27.18 -2.82 -6.73
C LEU A 542 27.54 -1.84 -7.84
N THR A 543 28.50 -2.22 -8.68
CA THR A 543 29.00 -1.37 -9.77
C THR A 543 28.78 -2.06 -11.11
N ILE A 544 28.31 -1.34 -12.13
CA ILE A 544 28.18 -1.85 -13.50
C ILE A 544 29.12 -1.07 -14.44
N GLU A 545 30.02 -1.79 -15.11
CA GLU A 545 30.66 -1.34 -16.34
C GLU A 545 29.81 -1.80 -17.54
N GLY A 546 29.00 -0.89 -18.08
CA GLY A 546 27.93 -1.21 -19.01
C GLY A 546 26.73 -0.28 -18.88
N ASP A 547 25.53 -0.85 -18.83
CA ASP A 547 24.25 -0.13 -18.71
C ASP A 547 23.22 -0.92 -17.89
N ALA A 548 22.10 -0.29 -17.53
CA ALA A 548 21.00 -0.92 -16.82
C ALA A 548 19.63 -0.51 -17.39
N ASN A 549 18.62 -1.37 -17.22
CA ASN A 549 17.26 -1.03 -17.61
C ASN A 549 16.55 -0.19 -16.52
N ASP A 550 15.22 -0.16 -16.53
CA ASP A 550 14.38 0.58 -15.59
C ASP A 550 14.54 0.11 -14.14
N TYR A 551 14.09 0.94 -13.21
CA TYR A 551 14.01 0.65 -11.79
C TYR A 551 15.37 0.43 -11.10
N PHE A 552 16.46 0.94 -11.69
CA PHE A 552 17.79 0.94 -11.07
C PHE A 552 17.73 1.52 -9.65
N GLY A 553 18.11 0.72 -8.65
CA GLY A 553 18.05 1.08 -7.23
C GLY A 553 16.66 1.37 -6.68
N LYS A 554 15.61 0.76 -7.23
CA LYS A 554 14.24 0.82 -6.69
C LYS A 554 14.22 0.51 -5.18
N GLY A 555 13.63 1.40 -4.40
CA GLY A 555 13.55 1.25 -2.94
C GLY A 555 14.90 1.14 -2.23
N LEU A 556 15.97 1.72 -2.78
CA LEU A 556 17.32 1.68 -2.19
C LEU A 556 17.27 1.99 -0.69
N SER A 557 17.87 1.11 0.12
CA SER A 557 17.69 1.06 1.57
C SER A 557 19.02 1.24 2.32
N GLY A 558 20.00 1.90 1.72
CA GLY A 558 21.30 2.21 2.34
C GLY A 558 22.51 1.74 1.55
N GLY A 559 22.34 0.87 0.55
CA GLY A 559 23.43 0.42 -0.31
C GLY A 559 23.97 1.50 -1.25
N ARG A 560 25.07 1.18 -1.93
CA ARG A 560 25.70 2.05 -2.92
C ARG A 560 25.63 1.43 -4.31
N LEU A 561 25.23 2.22 -5.30
CA LEU A 561 25.15 1.80 -6.70
C LEU A 561 25.98 2.72 -7.58
N ALA A 562 26.68 2.14 -8.55
CA ALA A 562 27.41 2.88 -9.57
C ALA A 562 27.23 2.26 -10.95
N VAL A 563 27.14 3.09 -11.99
CA VAL A 563 27.07 2.64 -13.38
C VAL A 563 27.81 3.61 -14.29
N PHE A 564 28.63 3.07 -15.18
CA PHE A 564 29.41 3.83 -16.16
C PHE A 564 29.61 3.03 -17.44
N PRO A 565 29.75 3.70 -18.61
CA PRO A 565 29.90 2.99 -19.87
C PRO A 565 31.21 2.19 -19.88
N PRO A 566 31.31 1.10 -20.67
CA PRO A 566 32.56 0.37 -20.82
C PRO A 566 33.73 1.29 -21.14
N ARG A 567 34.89 1.09 -20.52
CA ARG A 567 36.05 2.02 -20.63
C ARG A 567 36.53 2.20 -22.07
N ALA A 568 36.24 1.23 -22.94
CA ALA A 568 36.55 1.28 -24.36
C ALA A 568 35.56 2.12 -25.19
N SER A 569 34.48 2.64 -24.59
CA SER A 569 33.47 3.45 -25.27
C SER A 569 34.03 4.79 -25.71
N THR A 570 33.65 5.25 -26.89
CA THR A 570 34.16 6.49 -27.51
C THR A 570 33.15 7.61 -27.57
N PHE A 571 31.90 7.37 -27.17
CA PHE A 571 30.84 8.38 -27.15
C PHE A 571 30.85 9.17 -25.83
N PRO A 572 30.40 10.44 -25.83
CA PRO A 572 30.25 11.22 -24.60
C PRO A 572 29.11 10.66 -23.74
N ALA A 573 29.41 10.28 -22.51
CA ALA A 573 28.43 9.63 -21.63
C ALA A 573 27.28 10.59 -21.26
N GLU A 574 27.58 11.87 -21.07
CA GLU A 574 26.63 12.93 -20.71
C GLU A 574 25.58 13.22 -21.81
N GLU A 575 25.73 12.64 -23.00
CA GLU A 575 24.76 12.76 -24.11
C GLU A 575 23.99 11.46 -24.38
N ASN A 576 24.24 10.39 -23.61
CA ASN A 576 23.72 9.05 -23.87
C ASN A 576 22.99 8.45 -22.66
N ILE A 577 21.91 7.73 -22.94
CA ILE A 577 21.14 7.01 -21.91
C ILE A 577 21.94 5.82 -21.42
N ILE A 578 22.06 5.68 -20.10
CA ILE A 578 22.78 4.58 -19.45
C ILE A 578 21.90 3.79 -18.46
N ILE A 579 20.86 4.42 -17.91
CA ILE A 579 19.83 3.74 -17.11
C ILE A 579 18.43 4.11 -17.58
N GLY A 580 17.50 3.18 -17.39
CA GLY A 580 16.09 3.35 -17.76
C GLY A 580 15.32 4.31 -16.85
N ASN A 581 14.00 4.18 -16.90
CA ASN A 581 13.03 5.01 -16.21
C ASN A 581 12.88 4.62 -14.73
N VAL A 582 12.31 5.53 -13.95
CA VAL A 582 11.81 5.26 -12.58
C VAL A 582 12.92 4.72 -11.66
N ALA A 583 14.17 5.11 -11.94
CA ALA A 583 15.31 4.77 -11.09
C ALA A 583 15.16 5.44 -9.71
N LEU A 584 15.59 4.72 -8.67
CA LEU A 584 15.57 5.14 -7.27
C LEU A 584 14.17 5.40 -6.70
N TYR A 585 13.13 4.79 -7.33
CA TYR A 585 11.76 4.96 -6.89
C TYR A 585 11.56 4.57 -5.43
N GLY A 586 11.16 5.54 -4.60
CA GLY A 586 10.87 5.30 -3.19
C GLY A 586 12.08 4.97 -2.32
N GLY A 587 13.31 5.22 -2.79
CA GLY A 587 14.52 4.95 -2.01
C GLY A 587 14.54 5.77 -0.71
N THR A 588 14.97 5.16 0.39
CA THR A 588 14.94 5.74 1.74
C THR A 588 16.32 6.11 2.26
N ALA A 589 17.38 5.49 1.74
CA ALA A 589 18.76 5.76 2.10
C ALA A 589 19.71 5.18 1.03
N GLY A 590 20.96 5.62 1.03
CA GLY A 590 22.01 5.10 0.15
C GLY A 590 22.52 6.11 -0.86
N GLU A 591 23.42 5.65 -1.71
CA GLU A 591 24.12 6.49 -2.69
C GLU A 591 24.03 5.88 -4.10
N ALA A 592 23.83 6.72 -5.13
CA ALA A 592 23.78 6.28 -6.52
C ALA A 592 24.58 7.21 -7.44
N PHE A 593 25.48 6.64 -8.24
CA PHE A 593 26.37 7.38 -9.14
C PHE A 593 26.20 6.90 -10.59
N VAL A 594 25.71 7.79 -11.46
CA VAL A 594 25.26 7.44 -12.82
C VAL A 594 26.02 8.28 -13.84
N HIS A 595 27.01 7.68 -14.50
CA HIS A 595 27.83 8.34 -15.52
C HIS A 595 27.12 8.24 -16.89
N GLY A 596 26.09 9.07 -17.04
CA GLY A 596 25.27 9.20 -18.25
C GLY A 596 23.87 9.72 -17.93
N ILE A 597 22.96 9.61 -18.90
CA ILE A 597 21.57 10.07 -18.80
C ILE A 597 20.67 8.96 -18.22
N ALA A 598 19.83 9.33 -17.26
CA ALA A 598 18.72 8.50 -16.80
C ALA A 598 17.42 8.81 -17.56
N GLY A 599 16.53 7.83 -17.67
CA GLY A 599 15.22 7.99 -18.28
C GLY A 599 14.27 8.92 -17.51
N GLU A 600 12.97 8.77 -17.77
CA GLU A 600 11.93 9.53 -17.10
C GLU A 600 11.81 9.17 -15.61
N ARG A 601 11.29 10.09 -14.80
CA ARG A 601 10.95 9.88 -13.39
C ARG A 601 12.11 9.43 -12.51
N PHE A 602 13.33 9.85 -12.85
CA PHE A 602 14.50 9.67 -11.99
C PHE A 602 14.23 10.25 -10.59
N CYS A 603 14.52 9.48 -9.54
CA CYS A 603 14.26 9.85 -8.14
C CYS A 603 12.79 10.14 -7.81
N VAL A 604 11.83 9.57 -8.55
CA VAL A 604 10.42 9.68 -8.17
C VAL A 604 10.21 9.14 -6.75
N ARG A 605 9.50 9.88 -5.89
CA ARG A 605 9.29 9.51 -4.48
C ARG A 605 10.59 9.25 -3.68
N ASN A 606 11.75 9.75 -4.11
CA ASN A 606 12.98 9.64 -3.31
C ASN A 606 12.77 10.26 -1.92
N SER A 607 13.12 9.52 -0.89
CA SER A 607 12.88 9.86 0.52
C SER A 607 14.18 9.93 1.34
N GLY A 608 15.34 9.70 0.73
CA GLY A 608 16.63 9.77 1.44
C GLY A 608 17.87 9.33 0.67
N VAL A 609 17.76 8.97 -0.61
CA VAL A 609 18.91 8.63 -1.44
C VAL A 609 19.67 9.89 -1.86
N HIS A 610 20.99 9.81 -1.82
CA HIS A 610 21.88 10.79 -2.43
C HIS A 610 22.32 10.31 -3.81
N ALA A 611 22.13 11.12 -4.85
CA ALA A 611 22.41 10.67 -6.22
C ALA A 611 23.15 11.72 -7.05
N VAL A 612 24.01 11.25 -7.95
CA VAL A 612 24.63 12.06 -9.02
C VAL A 612 24.33 11.41 -10.35
N VAL A 613 23.85 12.21 -11.31
CA VAL A 613 23.53 11.79 -12.67
C VAL A 613 23.90 12.89 -13.66
N GLU A 614 24.19 12.55 -14.92
CA GLU A 614 24.68 13.52 -15.91
C GLU A 614 23.58 14.07 -16.83
N GLY A 615 22.36 13.56 -16.71
CA GLY A 615 21.16 14.12 -17.29
C GLY A 615 19.94 13.27 -16.94
N VAL A 616 18.74 13.84 -17.05
CA VAL A 616 17.49 13.12 -16.74
C VAL A 616 16.40 13.43 -17.75
N GLY A 617 15.50 12.47 -17.98
CA GLY A 617 14.27 12.66 -18.75
C GLY A 617 13.22 13.53 -18.05
N ASP A 618 11.98 13.46 -18.53
CA ASP A 618 10.85 14.18 -17.97
C ASP A 618 10.53 13.69 -16.54
N HIS A 619 9.94 14.56 -15.72
CA HIS A 619 9.48 14.25 -14.35
C HIS A 619 10.59 13.87 -13.34
N GLY A 620 11.80 14.39 -13.51
CA GLY A 620 12.86 14.22 -12.52
C GLY A 620 12.45 14.76 -11.14
N CYS A 621 12.77 14.01 -10.07
CA CYS A 621 12.45 14.31 -8.67
C CYS A 621 10.96 14.49 -8.37
N GLU A 622 10.08 13.91 -9.19
CA GLU A 622 8.62 13.93 -8.96
C GLU A 622 8.28 13.33 -7.58
N TYR A 623 7.45 14.01 -6.79
CA TYR A 623 7.06 13.58 -5.43
C TYR A 623 8.20 13.30 -4.44
N MET A 624 9.43 13.79 -4.67
CA MET A 624 10.54 13.59 -3.74
C MET A 624 10.23 14.24 -2.37
N THR A 625 10.55 13.51 -1.28
CA THR A 625 10.32 13.92 0.13
C THR A 625 11.60 13.97 0.95
N GLY A 626 12.73 13.52 0.41
CA GLY A 626 14.01 13.53 1.12
C GLY A 626 15.16 13.14 0.19
N GLY A 627 16.38 13.23 0.71
CA GLY A 627 17.61 13.00 -0.06
C GLY A 627 18.12 14.24 -0.78
N ARG A 628 19.21 14.06 -1.54
CA ARG A 628 19.92 15.12 -2.25
C ARG A 628 20.34 14.63 -3.63
N VAL A 629 19.92 15.32 -4.68
CA VAL A 629 20.12 14.87 -6.07
C VAL A 629 20.91 15.92 -6.84
N VAL A 630 22.02 15.53 -7.45
CA VAL A 630 22.86 16.39 -8.29
C VAL A 630 22.74 15.95 -9.74
N ILE A 631 22.43 16.90 -10.63
CA ILE A 631 22.28 16.68 -12.06
C ILE A 631 23.34 17.51 -12.79
N LEU A 632 24.32 16.84 -13.39
CA LEU A 632 25.48 17.46 -14.08
C LEU A 632 25.22 17.78 -15.56
N GLY A 633 23.95 17.91 -15.94
CA GLY A 633 23.52 18.22 -17.30
C GLY A 633 22.02 18.52 -17.40
N ASN A 634 21.46 18.25 -18.58
CA ASN A 634 20.11 18.68 -18.93
C ASN A 634 19.03 17.85 -18.23
N THR A 635 17.87 18.48 -17.99
CA THR A 635 16.67 17.84 -17.45
C THR A 635 15.53 17.86 -18.47
N GLY A 636 14.58 16.94 -18.33
CA GLY A 636 13.30 16.99 -19.02
C GLY A 636 12.29 17.95 -18.36
N ARG A 637 11.06 17.94 -18.87
CA ARG A 637 9.94 18.77 -18.43
C ARG A 637 9.38 18.33 -17.08
N ASN A 638 8.63 19.24 -16.45
CA ASN A 638 7.88 18.99 -15.22
C ASN A 638 8.75 18.51 -14.04
N PHE A 639 10.00 18.97 -13.99
CA PHE A 639 10.93 18.65 -12.91
C PHE A 639 10.39 19.13 -11.56
N GLY A 640 10.53 18.32 -10.51
CA GLY A 640 10.14 18.69 -9.14
C GLY A 640 8.62 18.74 -8.89
N ALA A 641 7.79 18.24 -9.81
CA ALA A 641 6.34 18.21 -9.60
C ALA A 641 5.98 17.38 -8.35
N GLY A 642 5.21 17.96 -7.43
CA GLY A 642 4.87 17.30 -6.16
C GLY A 642 6.03 17.12 -5.18
N MET A 643 7.24 17.63 -5.49
CA MET A 643 8.38 17.57 -4.60
C MET A 643 8.10 18.38 -3.34
N SER A 644 8.13 17.71 -2.19
CA SER A 644 7.70 18.23 -0.89
C SER A 644 8.77 18.14 0.19
N GLY A 645 9.93 17.53 -0.13
CA GLY A 645 11.11 17.50 0.73
C GLY A 645 12.37 17.03 -0.02
N GLY A 646 13.52 17.21 0.61
CA GLY A 646 14.84 17.02 -0.02
C GLY A 646 15.28 18.23 -0.86
N ILE A 647 16.46 18.14 -1.46
CA ILE A 647 17.06 19.22 -2.28
C ILE A 647 17.61 18.64 -3.58
N ALA A 648 17.38 19.32 -4.70
CA ALA A 648 18.04 18.99 -5.96
C ALA A 648 18.92 20.15 -6.45
N TYR A 649 20.03 19.82 -7.10
CA TYR A 649 20.99 20.77 -7.66
C TYR A 649 21.17 20.45 -9.14
N VAL A 650 20.87 21.42 -10.01
CA VAL A 650 20.87 21.22 -11.46
C VAL A 650 21.90 22.15 -12.09
N LEU A 651 22.82 21.58 -12.87
CA LEU A 651 23.79 22.34 -13.64
C LEU A 651 23.13 22.90 -14.91
N ASP A 652 22.65 24.15 -14.85
CA ASP A 652 21.90 24.82 -15.93
C ASP A 652 22.79 25.75 -16.77
N ARG A 653 23.72 25.18 -17.53
CA ARG A 653 24.64 25.95 -18.39
C ARG A 653 23.93 26.74 -19.51
N GLU A 654 22.74 26.29 -19.91
CA GLU A 654 21.97 26.90 -21.00
C GLU A 654 20.89 27.88 -20.51
N GLN A 655 20.72 28.04 -19.19
CA GLN A 655 19.68 28.87 -18.57
C GLN A 655 18.26 28.51 -19.02
N GLN A 656 18.00 27.23 -19.23
CA GLN A 656 16.70 26.71 -19.70
C GLN A 656 15.93 25.97 -18.62
N PHE A 657 16.55 25.67 -17.48
CA PHE A 657 15.96 24.81 -16.46
C PHE A 657 14.66 25.39 -15.88
N ALA A 658 14.62 26.72 -15.68
CA ALA A 658 13.45 27.39 -15.11
C ALA A 658 12.15 27.13 -15.90
N ALA A 659 12.22 27.01 -17.23
CA ALA A 659 11.05 26.71 -18.07
C ALA A 659 10.63 25.22 -18.02
N ARG A 660 11.50 24.35 -17.54
CA ARG A 660 11.28 22.90 -17.42
C ARG A 660 10.87 22.50 -16.00
N CYS A 661 11.08 23.35 -15.01
CA CYS A 661 10.74 23.12 -13.61
C CYS A 661 9.27 23.44 -13.31
N ASN A 662 8.60 22.58 -12.55
CA ASN A 662 7.26 22.83 -12.06
C ASN A 662 7.32 23.62 -10.73
N LEU A 663 7.01 24.91 -10.78
CA LEU A 663 7.08 25.83 -9.63
C LEU A 663 5.85 25.77 -8.69
N GLY A 664 5.02 24.73 -8.81
CA GLY A 664 3.82 24.56 -8.00
C GLY A 664 4.12 24.44 -6.51
N MET A 665 5.13 23.66 -6.14
CA MET A 665 5.52 23.40 -4.74
C MET A 665 6.99 23.75 -4.41
N VAL A 666 7.79 24.07 -5.42
CA VAL A 666 9.22 24.37 -5.26
C VAL A 666 9.57 25.78 -5.69
N GLU A 667 10.71 26.26 -5.20
CA GLU A 667 11.36 27.52 -5.57
C GLU A 667 12.76 27.23 -6.12
N LEU A 668 13.25 28.12 -6.98
CA LEU A 668 14.59 28.08 -7.53
C LEU A 668 15.44 29.10 -6.77
N GLU A 669 16.58 28.64 -6.25
CA GLU A 669 17.49 29.43 -5.41
C GLU A 669 18.93 29.28 -5.90
N GLU A 670 19.79 30.20 -5.46
CA GLU A 670 21.24 30.04 -5.56
C GLU A 670 21.73 29.08 -4.46
N MET A 671 22.86 28.40 -4.70
CA MET A 671 23.50 27.58 -3.67
C MET A 671 24.21 28.45 -2.65
N ASP A 672 24.12 28.10 -1.38
CA ASP A 672 24.97 28.65 -0.33
C ASP A 672 26.31 27.87 -0.22
N ASP A 673 27.19 28.30 0.69
CA ASP A 673 28.50 27.67 0.89
C ASP A 673 28.38 26.21 1.39
N GLU A 674 27.34 25.88 2.16
CA GLU A 674 27.10 24.52 2.66
C GLU A 674 26.63 23.59 1.54
N ASP A 675 25.72 24.09 0.69
CA ASP A 675 25.30 23.43 -0.54
C ASP A 675 26.50 23.16 -1.45
N ALA A 676 27.34 24.18 -1.69
CA ALA A 676 28.51 24.07 -2.54
C ALA A 676 29.49 23.01 -2.05
N ALA A 677 29.80 22.99 -0.75
CA ALA A 677 30.68 21.99 -0.14
C ALA A 677 30.10 20.57 -0.26
N PHE A 678 28.79 20.43 -0.04
CA PHE A 678 28.11 19.13 -0.17
C PHE A 678 28.12 18.61 -1.60
N VAL A 679 27.74 19.45 -2.57
CA VAL A 679 27.71 19.06 -4.00
C VAL A 679 29.11 18.69 -4.47
N HIS A 680 30.14 19.47 -4.12
CA HIS A 680 31.52 19.15 -4.46
C HIS A 680 31.93 17.77 -3.91
N GLY A 681 31.62 17.47 -2.65
CA GLY A 681 31.90 16.16 -2.04
C GLY A 681 31.17 15.00 -2.73
N LEU A 682 29.91 15.20 -3.11
CA LEU A 682 29.13 14.16 -3.79
C LEU A 682 29.59 13.92 -5.23
N VAL A 683 29.99 14.98 -5.95
CA VAL A 683 30.59 14.88 -7.29
C VAL A 683 31.98 14.24 -7.24
N ALA A 684 32.77 14.49 -6.19
CA ALA A 684 34.04 13.79 -5.99
C ALA A 684 33.86 12.27 -5.87
N LYS A 685 32.85 11.83 -5.10
CA LYS A 685 32.47 10.40 -5.05
C LYS A 685 31.98 9.90 -6.40
N HIS A 686 31.20 10.69 -7.14
CA HIS A 686 30.78 10.32 -8.49
C HIS A 686 31.99 10.02 -9.39
N VAL A 687 33.02 10.87 -9.35
CA VAL A 687 34.28 10.65 -10.08
C VAL A 687 35.03 9.40 -9.60
N GLU A 688 35.07 9.16 -8.29
CA GLU A 688 35.71 7.99 -7.68
C GLU A 688 35.07 6.68 -8.18
N TYR A 689 33.73 6.60 -8.17
CA TYR A 689 33.02 5.36 -8.49
C TYR A 689 32.75 5.14 -9.98
N THR A 690 32.79 6.20 -10.80
CA THR A 690 32.37 6.12 -12.22
C THR A 690 33.42 6.60 -13.21
N GLU A 691 34.52 7.19 -12.72
CA GLU A 691 35.54 7.85 -13.53
C GLU A 691 35.00 8.94 -14.48
N SER A 692 33.86 9.53 -14.12
CA SER A 692 33.18 10.56 -14.90
C SER A 692 34.10 11.70 -15.34
N GLN A 693 34.17 11.92 -16.66
CA GLN A 693 34.91 13.05 -17.22
C GLN A 693 34.20 14.37 -16.91
N ARG A 694 32.87 14.40 -16.99
CA ARG A 694 32.05 15.55 -16.65
C ARG A 694 32.19 15.94 -15.18
N GLY A 695 32.20 14.95 -14.28
CA GLY A 695 32.46 15.16 -12.86
C GLY A 695 33.86 15.71 -12.59
N ARG A 696 34.89 15.19 -13.28
CA ARG A 696 36.26 15.73 -13.17
C ARG A 696 36.33 17.19 -13.63
N GLN A 697 35.72 17.52 -14.77
CA GLN A 697 35.64 18.90 -15.25
C GLN A 697 34.96 19.82 -14.23
N ALA A 698 33.86 19.35 -13.62
CA ALA A 698 33.15 20.11 -12.62
C ALA A 698 34.02 20.40 -11.39
N ILE A 699 34.84 19.44 -10.94
CA ILE A 699 35.77 19.61 -9.80
C ILE A 699 36.95 20.52 -10.18
N ASP A 700 37.60 20.24 -11.31
CA ASP A 700 38.81 20.95 -11.76
C ASP A 700 38.53 22.44 -12.06
N SER A 701 37.30 22.77 -12.45
CA SER A 701 36.85 24.13 -12.74
C SER A 701 35.65 24.53 -11.87
N TRP A 702 35.68 24.16 -10.58
CA TRP A 702 34.55 24.31 -9.66
C TRP A 702 33.95 25.73 -9.62
N GLN A 703 34.77 26.77 -9.60
CA GLN A 703 34.29 28.16 -9.54
C GLN A 703 33.46 28.55 -10.78
N ASP A 704 33.82 28.02 -11.96
CA ASP A 704 33.07 28.26 -13.20
C ASP A 704 31.74 27.49 -13.22
N PHE A 705 31.71 26.29 -12.62
CA PHE A 705 30.51 25.47 -12.53
C PHE A 705 29.54 25.99 -11.46
N LEU A 706 30.08 26.53 -10.36
CA LEU A 706 29.30 26.98 -9.20
C LEU A 706 28.21 27.98 -9.59
N GLY A 707 28.55 28.98 -10.42
CA GLY A 707 27.61 30.00 -10.88
C GLY A 707 26.52 29.50 -11.85
N ASN A 708 26.59 28.26 -12.30
CA ASN A 708 25.62 27.65 -13.22
C ASN A 708 24.70 26.64 -12.52
N PHE A 709 24.89 26.39 -11.22
CA PHE A 709 24.00 25.51 -10.48
C PHE A 709 22.75 26.25 -10.01
N VAL A 710 21.59 25.60 -10.16
CA VAL A 710 20.31 26.02 -9.61
C VAL A 710 19.90 25.05 -8.51
N LYS A 711 19.62 25.58 -7.32
CA LYS A 711 19.05 24.84 -6.20
C LYS A 711 17.53 24.79 -6.35
N VAL A 712 16.95 23.61 -6.22
CA VAL A 712 15.50 23.39 -6.20
C VAL A 712 15.09 23.08 -4.77
N MET A 713 14.32 23.99 -4.17
CA MET A 713 13.93 23.95 -2.76
C MET A 713 12.41 23.89 -2.59
N PRO A 714 11.84 22.83 -1.98
CA PRO A 714 10.41 22.77 -1.69
C PRO A 714 9.98 23.77 -0.61
N ARG A 715 8.88 24.49 -0.84
CA ARG A 715 8.41 25.56 0.07
C ARG A 715 8.07 25.06 1.47
N ASP A 716 7.31 23.97 1.55
CA ASP A 716 6.89 23.40 2.83
C ASP A 716 8.09 22.84 3.62
N TYR A 717 9.05 22.22 2.93
CA TYR A 717 10.28 21.74 3.54
C TYR A 717 11.14 22.90 4.06
N LYS A 718 11.31 23.95 3.26
CA LYS A 718 12.00 25.19 3.67
C LYS A 718 11.35 25.81 4.90
N ARG A 719 10.02 25.89 4.96
CA ARG A 719 9.30 26.36 6.16
C ARG A 719 9.67 25.54 7.40
N VAL A 720 9.67 24.21 7.29
CA VAL A 720 10.02 23.33 8.40
C VAL A 720 11.47 23.53 8.84
N LEU A 721 12.42 23.59 7.89
CA LEU A 721 13.84 23.84 8.20
C LEU A 721 14.06 25.19 8.91
N LEU A 722 13.35 26.24 8.50
CA LEU A 722 13.40 27.55 9.14
C LEU A 722 12.81 27.53 10.55
N ALA A 723 11.67 26.86 10.75
CA ALA A 723 11.06 26.69 12.07
C ALA A 723 11.99 25.91 13.02
N GLU A 724 12.60 24.83 12.55
CA GLU A 724 13.60 24.07 13.31
C GLU A 724 14.84 24.92 13.63
N ALA A 725 15.36 25.68 12.67
CA ALA A 725 16.51 26.54 12.88
C ALA A 725 16.22 27.63 13.92
N GLN A 726 15.04 28.26 13.86
CA GLN A 726 14.60 29.24 14.84
C GLN A 726 14.47 28.62 16.24
N ALA A 727 13.80 27.47 16.35
CA ALA A 727 13.66 26.77 17.64
C ALA A 727 15.03 26.38 18.23
N ARG A 728 15.97 25.89 17.39
CA ARG A 728 17.35 25.62 17.79
C ARG A 728 18.07 26.87 18.30
N ALA A 729 17.91 28.02 17.64
CA ALA A 729 18.48 29.29 18.09
C ALA A 729 17.89 29.75 19.45
N GLU A 730 16.63 29.40 19.72
CA GLU A 730 15.94 29.63 20.99
C GLU A 730 16.19 28.53 22.04
N SER A 731 17.03 27.54 21.75
CA SER A 731 17.32 26.38 22.63
C SER A 731 16.08 25.57 23.05
N ARG A 732 15.12 25.41 22.13
CA ARG A 732 13.91 24.60 22.31
C ARG A 732 13.62 23.73 21.10
N GLU A 733 12.69 22.80 21.24
CA GLU A 733 12.12 22.08 20.09
C GLU A 733 11.00 22.90 19.42
N PRO A 734 10.82 22.77 18.09
CA PRO A 734 9.71 23.43 17.40
C PRO A 734 8.38 22.80 17.83
N GLY A 735 7.39 23.65 18.11
CA GLY A 735 6.04 23.20 18.35
C GLY A 735 5.41 22.66 17.06
N PHE A 736 4.55 21.65 17.17
CA PHE A 736 3.90 21.08 15.98
C PHE A 736 3.07 22.10 15.19
N ALA A 737 2.46 23.08 15.88
CA ALA A 737 1.75 24.20 15.25
C ALA A 737 2.68 25.04 14.33
N GLU A 738 3.92 25.24 14.75
CA GLU A 738 4.93 25.98 13.99
C GLU A 738 5.32 25.22 12.72
N LEU A 739 5.46 23.90 12.82
CA LEU A 739 5.79 23.02 11.69
C LEU A 739 4.69 23.00 10.61
N VAL A 740 3.42 23.00 11.03
CA VAL A 740 2.27 23.03 10.09
C VAL A 740 1.96 24.43 9.57
N GLY A 741 2.67 25.47 10.01
CA GLY A 741 2.43 26.85 9.62
C GLY A 741 1.09 27.40 10.12
N ALA A 742 0.52 26.80 11.17
CA ALA A 742 -0.63 27.38 11.86
C ALA A 742 -0.12 28.51 12.76
N ALA A 743 -0.77 29.68 12.70
CA ALA A 743 -0.53 30.71 13.70
C ALA A 743 -0.70 30.09 15.09
N ALA A 744 0.27 30.35 15.97
CA ALA A 744 0.16 30.00 17.38
C ALA A 744 -1.00 30.80 17.96
N ASP A 745 -2.18 30.17 18.07
CA ASP A 745 -3.30 30.69 18.85
C ASP A 745 -3.04 30.53 20.35
#